data_AF-A0A6N9NY35-F1
#
_entry.id   AF-A0A6N9NY35-F1
#
_cell.length_a   1.000
_cell.length_b   1.000
_cell.length_c   1.000
_cell.angle_alpha   90.00
_cell.angle_beta   90.00
_cell.angle_gamma   90.00
#
_symmetry.space_group_name_H-M   'P 1'
#
loop_
_entity.id
_entity.type
_entity.pdbx_description
1 polymer ?
#
loop_
_entity_poly.entity_id
_entity_poly.type
_entity_poly.pdbx_seq_one_letter_code
_entity_poly.pdbx_strand_id
1 'polypeptide(L)'
;MKLFQKRGIQDPGEGEEEKERADGRETVLVTGATGFLGEYLVRRLAGEYRVLALGRNQEKGKRLEELGAVFCQGDFTDEDSCSRYFRGVQYVIHGGALSTVWGEWEDFYNTNVLGTDLVARLCLENGVRRMVYISSPSIYSGREDQYGIREEQAPKENGLNYYIRSKLMAEQKIREWGKRGLETVVLRPRGLIGIGDTSLVPRLLRANGGVGIPLFREGENLVDLTSVENVALACQLAMTERKAAGQVFNITNGEPAPFRVLLEKFLQAAGEKPCYRRIPFPVVYGLAGLMEGVYRKFGLPGEPPLTRYTACTLGFAQTMDITKAKEILGYRPEKTLEESIKEYGKWWRTMHGKGKVRPGKIDKAVVYHCGFCTNNLALMFWGMPWKKRRFPAAAVLIRHKDFGNILYDTGYSERIFGTDTHRGGVSGKWEMFLLRLYRRLNPVSLKEGDRIDRKLIRDGIEPGSIKTIILSHGHPDHVGGLCRFFGYELVASKEVLRGLRKPRLCRLVFSSQLPQMEGIRFKPVSGEKLTGHFLCQYFEQVYDLFGDGSLAAVVLDGHCKGQIGLWVADLDLFLAADACWGRDLVHATKRMRWVARLVQEDFKKYRDTLGRICRMKKEHPEIRVVFSHQQGREAVYARTD
;
A
#
# COMPACT_ATOMS: atom_id res chain seq x y z
N MET A 1 -28.59 7.46 58.52
CA MET A 1 -28.86 8.49 57.49
C MET A 1 -27.53 9.13 57.12
N LYS A 2 -27.02 9.25 55.90
CA LYS A 2 -27.32 8.71 54.56
C LYS A 2 -26.02 8.88 53.74
N LEU A 3 -25.64 7.82 53.03
CA LEU A 3 -24.91 7.76 51.74
C LEU A 3 -23.64 8.64 51.52
N PHE A 4 -22.44 8.05 51.44
CA PHE A 4 -21.84 7.40 50.26
C PHE A 4 -20.42 6.89 50.58
N GLN A 5 -20.15 5.66 50.17
CA GLN A 5 -18.88 4.93 50.29
C GLN A 5 -17.77 5.56 49.42
N LYS A 6 -16.62 5.87 50.03
CA LYS A 6 -15.34 6.00 49.33
C LYS A 6 -14.93 4.62 48.79
N ARG A 7 -14.99 4.42 47.48
CA ARG A 7 -14.17 3.40 46.80
C ARG A 7 -12.91 4.09 46.32
N GLY A 8 -11.77 3.68 46.87
CA GLY A 8 -10.45 4.10 46.39
C GLY A 8 -10.26 3.59 44.96
N ILE A 9 -10.03 4.53 44.05
CA ILE A 9 -9.40 4.24 42.76
C ILE A 9 -7.91 4.35 43.06
N GLN A 10 -7.24 3.21 43.22
CA GLN A 10 -5.79 3.16 43.04
C GLN A 10 -5.54 3.35 41.55
N ASP A 11 -4.78 4.39 41.22
CA ASP A 11 -4.32 4.67 39.87
C ASP A 11 -3.38 3.54 39.43
N PRO A 12 -3.67 2.78 38.35
CA PRO A 12 -2.81 1.68 37.92
C PRO A 12 -1.46 2.12 37.31
N GLY A 13 -1.20 3.43 37.18
CA GLY A 13 -0.10 3.96 36.37
C GLY A 13 1.26 4.19 37.05
N GLU A 14 1.32 4.36 38.38
CA GLU A 14 2.57 4.82 39.02
C GLU A 14 3.68 3.74 39.04
N GLY A 15 3.32 2.46 39.10
CA GLY A 15 4.28 1.36 39.21
C GLY A 15 4.91 0.87 37.89
N GLU A 16 4.28 1.17 36.75
CA GLU A 16 4.83 0.85 35.41
C GLU A 16 5.68 2.01 34.86
N GLU A 17 5.33 3.27 35.16
CA GLU A 17 6.10 4.45 34.75
C GLU A 17 7.51 4.51 35.40
N GLU A 18 7.66 4.07 36.65
CA GLU A 18 8.97 3.99 37.31
C GLU A 18 9.86 2.86 36.77
N LYS A 19 9.27 1.74 36.32
CA LYS A 19 10.01 0.65 35.66
C LYS A 19 10.45 1.02 34.25
N GLU A 20 9.72 1.87 33.55
CA GLU A 20 10.06 2.32 32.21
C GLU A 20 11.21 3.35 32.19
N ARG A 21 11.45 4.10 33.28
CA ARG A 21 12.62 5.01 33.41
C ARG A 21 13.97 4.27 33.62
N ALA A 22 13.97 2.95 33.67
CA ALA A 22 15.07 2.14 34.22
C ALA A 22 16.28 1.88 33.31
N ASP A 23 16.30 2.31 32.04
CA ASP A 23 17.44 2.03 31.14
C ASP A 23 18.59 3.07 31.22
N GLY A 24 18.36 4.21 31.90
CA GLY A 24 19.35 5.27 32.11
C GLY A 24 19.67 6.14 30.89
N ARG A 25 19.06 5.90 29.72
CA ARG A 25 19.27 6.69 28.49
C ARG A 25 18.42 7.95 28.49
N GLU A 26 18.93 8.98 27.81
CA GLU A 26 18.14 10.18 27.51
C GLU A 26 16.99 9.83 26.55
N THR A 27 15.87 10.53 26.71
CA THR A 27 14.65 10.33 25.93
C THR A 27 14.53 11.37 24.82
N VAL A 28 14.25 10.89 23.60
CA VAL A 28 14.03 11.71 22.40
C VAL A 28 12.61 11.49 21.89
N LEU A 29 11.83 12.55 21.75
CA LEU A 29 10.52 12.51 21.11
C LEU A 29 10.63 12.92 19.64
N VAL A 30 10.20 12.04 18.74
CA VAL A 30 10.13 12.29 17.30
C VAL A 30 8.68 12.50 16.92
N THR A 31 8.33 13.71 16.49
CA THR A 31 6.99 13.97 15.90
C THR A 31 7.03 13.69 14.40
N GLY A 32 5.90 13.25 13.83
CA GLY A 32 5.88 12.80 12.44
C GLY A 32 6.64 11.48 12.25
N ALA A 33 6.80 10.69 13.31
CA ALA A 33 7.58 9.45 13.30
C ALA A 33 7.07 8.41 12.28
N THR A 34 5.77 8.41 12.00
CA THR A 34 5.14 7.55 10.98
C THR A 34 5.35 8.03 9.53
N GLY A 35 6.12 9.10 9.34
CA GLY A 35 6.53 9.65 8.05
C GLY A 35 7.85 9.05 7.54
N PHE A 36 8.25 9.42 6.32
CA PHE A 36 9.46 8.90 5.66
C PHE A 36 10.74 9.17 6.48
N LEU A 37 11.02 10.42 6.85
CA LEU A 37 12.17 10.76 7.70
C LEU A 37 12.07 10.15 9.10
N GLY A 38 10.85 10.06 9.65
CA GLY A 38 10.59 9.58 11.01
C GLY A 38 11.08 8.15 11.26
N GLU A 39 10.85 7.25 10.31
CA GLU A 39 11.32 5.86 10.39
C GLU A 39 12.86 5.77 10.46
N TYR A 40 13.55 6.59 9.66
CA TYR A 40 15.01 6.64 9.66
C TYR A 40 15.58 7.28 10.94
N LEU A 41 14.89 8.26 11.52
CA LEU A 41 15.25 8.81 12.83
C LEU A 41 15.14 7.77 13.93
N VAL A 42 14.04 7.00 13.96
CA VAL A 42 13.86 5.90 14.93
C VAL A 42 14.99 4.89 14.79
N ARG A 43 15.23 4.40 13.56
CA ARG A 43 16.27 3.41 13.27
C ARG A 43 17.66 3.88 13.70
N ARG A 44 17.94 5.18 13.56
CA ARG A 44 19.24 5.76 13.92
C ARG A 44 19.41 5.97 15.43
N LEU A 45 18.34 6.35 16.13
CA LEU A 45 18.42 6.80 17.53
C LEU A 45 18.11 5.70 18.54
N ALA A 46 17.32 4.67 18.19
CA ALA A 46 16.85 3.65 19.14
C ALA A 46 17.96 2.80 19.79
N GLY A 47 19.16 2.77 19.20
CA GLY A 47 20.33 2.13 19.80
C GLY A 47 20.94 2.89 20.97
N GLU A 48 20.80 4.22 20.99
CA GLU A 48 21.48 5.13 21.93
C GLU A 48 20.52 5.86 22.87
N TYR A 49 19.26 6.06 22.45
CA TYR A 49 18.26 6.85 23.15
C TYR A 49 16.98 6.06 23.34
N ARG A 50 16.20 6.42 24.37
CA ARG A 50 14.81 6.01 24.43
C ARG A 50 14.00 6.87 23.45
N VAL A 51 13.53 6.26 22.36
CA VAL A 51 12.81 7.00 21.31
C VAL A 51 11.30 6.89 21.51
N LEU A 52 10.64 8.02 21.75
CA LEU A 52 9.18 8.14 21.71
C LEU A 52 8.77 8.54 20.29
N ALA A 53 8.03 7.68 19.60
CA ALA A 53 7.61 7.85 18.22
C ALA A 53 6.17 8.34 18.11
N LEU A 54 5.96 9.66 18.04
CA LEU A 54 4.63 10.27 17.95
C LEU A 54 4.09 10.25 16.51
N GLY A 55 2.93 9.62 16.32
CA GLY A 55 2.23 9.62 15.04
C GLY A 55 0.82 9.03 15.09
N ARG A 56 0.11 9.18 13.97
CA ARG A 56 -1.33 8.84 13.88
C ARG A 56 -1.60 7.43 13.37
N ASN A 57 -0.66 6.89 12.58
CA ASN A 57 -0.86 5.61 11.90
C ASN A 57 -0.39 4.45 12.79
N GLN A 58 -1.35 3.72 13.36
CA GLN A 58 -1.09 2.61 14.27
C GLN A 58 -0.33 1.44 13.61
N GLU A 59 -0.58 1.16 12.33
CA GLU A 59 0.13 0.08 11.62
C GLU A 59 1.62 0.41 11.45
N LYS A 60 1.92 1.65 11.03
CA LYS A 60 3.31 2.13 10.97
C LYS A 60 3.93 2.20 12.37
N GLY A 61 3.15 2.60 13.38
CA GLY A 61 3.57 2.61 14.77
C GLY A 61 4.12 1.26 15.23
N LYS A 62 3.41 0.16 14.96
CA LYS A 62 3.89 -1.19 15.27
C LYS A 62 5.23 -1.54 14.63
N ARG A 63 5.47 -1.09 13.41
CA ARG A 63 6.77 -1.29 12.73
C ARG A 63 7.89 -0.47 13.39
N LEU A 64 7.57 0.69 13.96
CA LEU A 64 8.55 1.48 14.71
C LEU A 64 8.86 0.82 16.07
N GLU A 65 7.90 0.13 16.69
CA GLU A 65 8.13 -0.67 17.90
C GLU A 65 9.10 -1.83 17.62
N GLU A 66 8.98 -2.49 16.46
CA GLU A 66 9.94 -3.50 16.00
C GLU A 66 11.37 -2.95 15.81
N LEU A 67 11.51 -1.63 15.60
CA LEU A 67 12.79 -0.93 15.50
C LEU A 67 13.31 -0.41 16.86
N GLY A 68 12.60 -0.67 17.96
CA GLY A 68 13.02 -0.31 19.31
C GLY A 68 12.49 1.04 19.82
N ALA A 69 11.53 1.66 19.15
CA ALA A 69 10.84 2.84 19.68
C ALA A 69 9.62 2.47 20.54
N VAL A 70 9.19 3.40 21.39
CA VAL A 70 7.87 3.36 22.03
C VAL A 70 6.90 4.14 21.14
N PHE A 71 5.86 3.48 20.61
CA PHE A 71 4.89 4.16 19.77
C PHE A 71 3.92 4.99 20.60
N CYS A 72 3.86 6.28 20.30
CA CYS A 72 2.98 7.24 20.94
C CYS A 72 1.86 7.62 19.96
N GLN A 73 0.68 7.01 20.09
CA GLN A 73 -0.42 7.33 19.20
C GLN A 73 -1.01 8.70 19.55
N GLY A 74 -0.98 9.63 18.59
CA GLY A 74 -1.51 10.98 18.76
C GLY A 74 -1.31 11.87 17.54
N ASP A 75 -1.94 13.04 17.55
CA ASP A 75 -1.75 14.11 16.58
C ASP A 75 -1.05 15.28 17.27
N PHE A 76 0.10 15.71 16.75
CA PHE A 76 0.85 16.81 17.37
C PHE A 76 0.13 18.17 17.26
N THR A 77 -0.95 18.24 16.47
CA THR A 77 -1.83 19.42 16.38
C THR A 77 -2.95 19.43 17.43
N ASP A 78 -3.10 18.32 18.16
CA ASP A 78 -4.11 18.13 19.22
C ASP A 78 -3.40 17.91 20.55
N GLU A 79 -3.45 18.94 21.41
CA GLU A 79 -2.76 18.98 22.70
C GLU A 79 -3.18 17.84 23.63
N ASP A 80 -4.47 17.52 23.70
CA ASP A 80 -4.99 16.45 24.55
C ASP A 80 -4.42 15.09 24.13
N SER A 81 -4.19 14.92 22.82
CA SER A 81 -3.66 13.68 22.29
C SER A 81 -2.16 13.49 22.54
N CYS A 82 -1.37 14.57 22.67
CA CYS A 82 0.09 14.49 22.62
C CYS A 82 0.84 15.03 23.84
N SER A 83 0.26 15.93 24.64
CA SER A 83 0.96 16.64 25.73
C SER A 83 1.65 15.73 26.75
N ARG A 84 1.01 14.61 27.12
CA ARG A 84 1.56 13.62 28.07
C ARG A 84 2.93 13.08 27.66
N TYR A 85 3.22 13.02 26.36
CA TYR A 85 4.46 12.43 25.82
C TYR A 85 5.67 13.37 25.92
N PHE A 86 5.49 14.64 26.32
CA PHE A 86 6.59 15.59 26.49
C PHE A 86 7.23 15.51 27.89
N ARG A 87 6.60 14.83 28.85
CA ARG A 87 7.10 14.72 30.22
C ARG A 87 8.39 13.91 30.26
N GLY A 88 9.44 14.49 30.86
CA GLY A 88 10.73 13.82 31.03
C GLY A 88 11.55 13.65 29.74
N VAL A 89 11.14 14.30 28.64
CA VAL A 89 11.86 14.28 27.36
C VAL A 89 13.02 15.28 27.37
N GLN A 90 14.22 14.86 26.96
CA GLN A 90 15.38 15.74 26.86
C GLN A 90 15.42 16.44 25.50
N TYR A 91 15.08 15.75 24.41
CA TYR A 91 15.15 16.30 23.06
C TYR A 91 13.88 16.05 22.26
N VAL A 92 13.50 17.01 21.43
CA VAL A 92 12.40 16.87 20.47
C VAL A 92 12.92 17.07 19.05
N ILE A 93 12.66 16.11 18.16
CA ILE A 93 12.86 16.27 16.72
C ILE A 93 11.50 16.44 16.06
N HIS A 94 11.21 17.68 15.64
CA HIS A 94 9.94 18.05 15.03
C HIS A 94 9.98 17.92 13.51
N GLY A 95 9.61 16.72 13.01
CA GLY A 95 9.47 16.41 11.58
C GLY A 95 8.01 16.30 11.10
N GLY A 96 7.03 16.50 11.98
CA GLY A 96 5.62 16.49 11.63
C GLY A 96 5.23 17.73 10.81
N ALA A 97 4.73 17.52 9.59
CA ALA A 97 4.22 18.59 8.73
C ALA A 97 3.25 18.04 7.68
N LEU A 98 2.36 18.91 7.19
CA LEU A 98 1.68 18.75 5.92
C LEU A 98 2.62 19.18 4.79
N SER A 99 3.24 18.20 4.12
CA SER A 99 4.31 18.41 3.13
C SER A 99 3.85 18.35 1.66
N THR A 100 2.54 18.38 1.40
CA THR A 100 2.00 18.52 0.04
C THR A 100 2.21 19.96 -0.46
N VAL A 101 2.26 20.16 -1.78
CA VAL A 101 2.42 21.50 -2.39
C VAL A 101 1.07 22.14 -2.74
N TRP A 102 -0.03 21.42 -2.54
CA TRP A 102 -1.39 21.83 -2.85
C TRP A 102 -2.37 21.40 -1.75
N GLY A 103 -3.36 22.25 -1.46
CA GLY A 103 -4.36 22.08 -0.41
C GLY A 103 -4.94 23.42 0.03
N GLU A 104 -5.84 23.39 1.00
CA GLU A 104 -6.42 24.59 1.60
C GLU A 104 -5.42 25.28 2.54
N TRP A 105 -5.46 26.61 2.60
CA TRP A 105 -4.52 27.39 3.41
C TRP A 105 -4.63 27.05 4.90
N GLU A 106 -5.86 26.84 5.38
CA GLU A 106 -6.18 26.54 6.77
C GLU A 106 -5.50 25.24 7.22
N ASP A 107 -5.48 24.21 6.38
CA ASP A 107 -4.82 22.94 6.69
C ASP A 107 -3.31 23.11 6.88
N PHE A 108 -2.67 23.90 6.00
CA PHE A 108 -1.25 24.24 6.13
C PHE A 108 -0.98 25.09 7.37
N TYR A 109 -1.82 26.08 7.63
CA TYR A 109 -1.64 26.98 8.76
C TYR A 109 -1.81 26.23 10.10
N ASN A 110 -2.90 25.48 10.25
CA ASN A 110 -3.19 24.69 11.45
C ASN A 110 -2.09 23.65 11.70
N THR A 111 -1.69 22.91 10.67
CA THR A 111 -0.70 21.83 10.84
C THR A 111 0.72 22.37 11.01
N ASN A 112 1.19 23.20 10.09
CA ASN A 112 2.60 23.57 10.03
C ASN A 112 2.93 24.78 10.89
N VAL A 113 1.98 25.68 11.15
CA VAL A 113 2.24 26.89 11.96
C VAL A 113 1.76 26.68 13.39
N LEU A 114 0.46 26.44 13.59
CA LEU A 114 -0.10 26.29 14.94
C LEU A 114 0.37 24.99 15.61
N GLY A 115 0.42 23.87 14.87
CA GLY A 115 0.98 22.62 15.39
C GLY A 115 2.45 22.74 15.80
N THR A 116 3.26 23.47 15.02
CA THR A 116 4.66 23.75 15.40
C THR A 116 4.74 24.63 16.64
N ASP A 117 3.88 25.65 16.74
CA ASP A 117 3.80 26.55 17.90
C ASP A 117 3.42 25.78 19.18
N LEU A 118 2.46 24.86 19.09
CA LEU A 118 2.06 23.95 20.16
C LEU A 118 3.23 23.07 20.60
N VAL A 119 3.92 22.42 19.67
CA VAL A 119 5.08 21.57 19.99
C VAL A 119 6.18 22.38 20.70
N ALA A 120 6.50 23.57 20.19
CA ALA A 120 7.50 24.44 20.81
C ALA A 120 7.08 24.92 22.21
N ARG A 121 5.79 25.22 22.42
CA ARG A 121 5.25 25.52 23.74
C ARG A 121 5.43 24.35 24.71
N LEU A 122 5.01 23.15 24.31
CA LEU A 122 5.11 21.94 25.13
C LEU A 122 6.58 21.61 25.45
N CYS A 123 7.50 21.85 24.52
CA CYS A 123 8.94 21.75 24.79
C CYS A 123 9.37 22.66 25.94
N LEU A 124 9.01 23.95 25.88
CA LEU A 124 9.41 24.91 26.91
C LEU A 124 8.76 24.58 28.28
N GLU A 125 7.46 24.27 28.29
CA GLU A 125 6.70 23.96 29.52
C GLU A 125 7.20 22.71 30.24
N ASN A 126 7.71 21.72 29.49
CA ASN A 126 8.23 20.47 30.05
C ASN A 126 9.76 20.46 30.24
N GLY A 127 10.42 21.61 30.01
CA GLY A 127 11.87 21.72 30.20
C GLY A 127 12.70 20.89 29.20
N VAL A 128 12.20 20.68 27.99
CA VAL A 128 12.96 20.04 26.91
C VAL A 128 14.22 20.85 26.65
N ARG A 129 15.37 20.18 26.71
CA ARG A 129 16.69 20.81 26.57
C ARG A 129 16.87 21.44 25.20
N ARG A 130 16.43 20.76 24.14
CA ARG A 130 16.55 21.26 22.76
C ARG A 130 15.47 20.71 21.83
N MET A 131 14.97 21.58 20.96
CA MET A 131 14.10 21.23 19.84
C MET A 131 14.82 21.38 18.50
N VAL A 132 14.93 20.29 17.74
CA VAL A 132 15.38 20.30 16.33
C VAL A 132 14.15 20.37 15.43
N TYR A 133 13.97 21.48 14.72
CA TYR A 133 12.87 21.67 13.77
C TYR A 133 13.30 21.38 12.34
N ILE A 134 12.55 20.50 11.65
CA ILE A 134 12.79 20.20 10.24
C ILE A 134 12.01 21.17 9.37
N SER A 135 12.71 22.15 8.81
CA SER A 135 12.19 23.08 7.81
C SER A 135 12.39 22.55 6.37
N SER A 136 12.42 23.41 5.36
CA SER A 136 12.61 23.00 3.96
C SER A 136 13.31 24.08 3.13
N PRO A 137 14.27 23.73 2.27
CA PRO A 137 14.83 24.66 1.28
C PRO A 137 13.85 25.07 0.18
N SER A 138 12.62 24.52 0.14
CA SER A 138 11.58 25.02 -0.77
C SER A 138 11.31 26.51 -0.55
N ILE A 139 11.60 27.06 0.64
CA ILE A 139 11.44 28.48 0.95
C ILE A 139 12.23 29.40 0.02
N TYR A 140 13.34 28.91 -0.56
CA TYR A 140 14.16 29.66 -1.51
C TYR A 140 13.63 29.62 -2.94
N SER A 141 12.71 28.69 -3.25
CA SER A 141 12.30 28.39 -4.63
C SER A 141 11.72 29.61 -5.36
N GLY A 142 12.19 29.83 -6.58
CA GLY A 142 11.83 30.96 -7.42
C GLY A 142 11.92 30.64 -8.92
N ARG A 143 11.86 31.68 -9.76
CA ARG A 143 11.97 31.58 -11.23
C ARG A 143 13.36 32.01 -11.74
N GLU A 144 14.39 31.69 -10.97
CA GLU A 144 15.77 32.05 -11.27
C GLU A 144 16.71 30.95 -10.78
N ASP A 145 17.87 30.84 -11.42
CA ASP A 145 18.92 29.93 -11.00
C ASP A 145 19.61 30.50 -9.75
N GLN A 146 19.81 29.65 -8.74
CA GLN A 146 20.44 30.02 -7.48
C GLN A 146 21.51 29.01 -7.11
N TYR A 147 22.68 29.51 -6.70
CA TYR A 147 23.85 28.69 -6.41
C TYR A 147 24.42 29.00 -5.04
N GLY A 148 24.80 27.96 -4.28
CA GLY A 148 25.46 28.11 -3.00
C GLY A 148 24.65 28.93 -1.99
N ILE A 149 23.34 28.73 -1.93
CA ILE A 149 22.47 29.50 -1.05
C ILE A 149 22.86 29.26 0.41
N ARG A 150 23.08 30.37 1.14
CA ARG A 150 23.34 30.41 2.57
C ARG A 150 22.07 30.60 3.39
N GLU A 151 22.13 30.27 4.67
CA GLU A 151 20.96 30.26 5.55
C GLU A 151 20.36 31.66 5.76
N GLU A 152 21.20 32.71 5.73
CA GLU A 152 20.83 34.12 5.90
C GLU A 152 20.09 34.69 4.68
N GLN A 153 20.18 34.02 3.53
CA GLN A 153 19.48 34.42 2.30
C GLN A 153 18.01 33.94 2.27
N ALA A 154 17.49 33.40 3.38
CA ALA A 154 16.08 33.01 3.47
C ALA A 154 15.18 34.24 3.26
N PRO A 155 14.21 34.17 2.33
CA PRO A 155 13.34 35.31 2.08
C PRO A 155 12.39 35.53 3.26
N LYS A 156 11.97 36.79 3.47
CA LYS A 156 10.97 37.12 4.49
C LYS A 156 9.60 36.50 4.15
N GLU A 157 9.28 36.44 2.87
CA GLU A 157 8.05 35.88 2.35
C GLU A 157 8.30 35.19 1.01
N ASN A 158 7.54 34.13 0.73
CA ASN A 158 7.52 33.50 -0.57
C ASN A 158 6.12 32.90 -0.80
N GLY A 159 5.41 33.46 -1.78
CA GLY A 159 4.02 33.13 -2.09
C GLY A 159 3.85 32.05 -3.17
N LEU A 160 4.93 31.34 -3.56
CA LEU A 160 4.87 30.38 -4.66
C LEU A 160 3.89 29.22 -4.38
N ASN A 161 3.76 28.80 -3.11
CA ASN A 161 2.67 27.94 -2.64
C ASN A 161 2.45 28.09 -1.12
N TYR A 162 1.36 27.52 -0.62
CA TYR A 162 0.99 27.58 0.80
C TYR A 162 1.94 26.79 1.71
N TYR A 163 2.53 25.69 1.23
CA TYR A 163 3.53 24.95 1.98
C TYR A 163 4.74 25.84 2.33
N ILE A 164 5.33 26.50 1.34
CA ILE A 164 6.46 27.42 1.52
C ILE A 164 6.10 28.52 2.51
N ARG A 165 4.96 29.19 2.31
CA ARG A 165 4.47 30.24 3.21
C ARG A 165 4.36 29.73 4.65
N SER A 166 3.79 28.55 4.85
CA SER A 166 3.63 27.94 6.17
C SER A 166 4.97 27.59 6.84
N LYS A 167 5.98 27.11 6.08
CA LYS A 167 7.31 26.79 6.63
C LYS A 167 8.07 28.03 7.06
N LEU A 168 7.98 29.14 6.31
CA LEU A 168 8.54 30.44 6.71
C LEU A 168 7.89 30.97 8.00
N MET A 169 6.56 30.90 8.10
CA MET A 169 5.84 31.31 9.31
C MET A 169 6.19 30.43 10.52
N ALA A 170 6.35 29.13 10.32
CA ALA A 170 6.77 28.21 11.37
C ALA A 170 8.21 28.49 11.84
N GLU A 171 9.15 28.79 10.93
CA GLU A 171 10.50 29.23 11.33
C GLU A 171 10.49 30.53 12.14
N GLN A 172 9.57 31.45 11.83
CA GLN A 172 9.36 32.64 12.64
C GLN A 172 8.90 32.26 14.06
N LYS A 173 7.94 31.34 14.20
CA LYS A 173 7.53 30.82 15.51
C LYS A 173 8.68 30.19 16.28
N ILE A 174 9.47 29.34 15.65
CA ILE A 174 10.66 28.74 16.28
C ILE A 174 11.63 29.82 16.77
N ARG A 175 11.86 30.87 15.99
CA ARG A 175 12.70 32.01 16.41
C ARG A 175 12.11 32.77 17.60
N GLU A 176 10.80 32.97 17.63
CA GLU A 176 10.09 33.59 18.76
C GLU A 176 10.25 32.75 20.05
N TRP A 177 10.12 31.43 19.96
CA TRP A 177 10.35 30.51 21.09
C TRP A 177 11.81 30.47 21.52
N GLY A 178 12.75 30.56 20.58
CA GLY A 178 14.18 30.73 20.85
C GLY A 178 14.48 31.92 21.75
N LYS A 179 13.84 33.07 21.47
CA LYS A 179 13.96 34.28 22.31
C LYS A 179 13.33 34.13 23.70
N ARG A 180 12.41 33.18 23.87
CA ARG A 180 11.73 32.88 25.14
C ARG A 180 12.46 31.85 25.99
N GLY A 181 13.62 31.37 25.54
CA GLY A 181 14.49 30.47 26.30
C GLY A 181 14.45 29.00 25.85
N LEU A 182 13.66 28.64 24.84
CA LEU A 182 13.74 27.29 24.27
C LEU A 182 14.99 27.19 23.39
N GLU A 183 15.87 26.22 23.64
CA GLU A 183 16.99 26.00 22.73
C GLU A 183 16.49 25.34 21.43
N THR A 184 16.65 26.03 20.31
CA THR A 184 16.13 25.57 19.00
C THR A 184 17.25 25.42 17.98
N VAL A 185 17.15 24.41 17.12
CA VAL A 185 17.99 24.25 15.92
C VAL A 185 17.08 24.01 14.72
N VAL A 186 17.32 24.68 13.60
CA VAL A 186 16.52 24.49 12.37
C VAL A 186 17.36 23.82 11.30
N LEU A 187 16.88 22.70 10.75
CA LEU A 187 17.48 22.02 9.60
C LEU A 187 16.62 22.21 8.35
N ARG A 188 17.25 22.54 7.22
CA ARG A 188 16.60 22.67 5.91
C ARG A 188 17.15 21.60 4.96
N PRO A 189 16.64 20.35 5.00
CA PRO A 189 17.10 19.28 4.11
C PRO A 189 16.49 19.38 2.71
N ARG A 190 17.33 19.31 1.67
CA ARG A 190 16.90 19.42 0.27
C ARG A 190 16.58 18.06 -0.33
N GLY A 191 15.40 17.92 -0.97
CA GLY A 191 15.12 16.83 -1.91
C GLY A 191 15.44 15.44 -1.35
N LEU A 192 14.71 15.04 -0.31
CA LEU A 192 14.96 13.77 0.38
C LEU A 192 14.73 12.59 -0.56
N ILE A 193 15.71 11.69 -0.62
CA ILE A 193 15.66 10.45 -1.40
C ILE A 193 16.02 9.26 -0.51
N GLY A 194 15.49 8.09 -0.83
CA GLY A 194 15.73 6.86 -0.08
C GLY A 194 14.56 5.90 -0.14
N ILE A 195 14.74 4.68 0.37
CA ILE A 195 13.70 3.66 0.39
C ILE A 195 12.53 4.15 1.24
N GLY A 196 11.33 4.20 0.66
CA GLY A 196 10.15 4.78 1.32
C GLY A 196 9.85 6.23 0.92
N ASP A 197 10.61 6.84 0.01
CA ASP A 197 10.21 8.10 -0.62
C ASP A 197 8.83 7.96 -1.28
N THR A 198 7.89 8.80 -0.87
CA THR A 198 6.52 8.85 -1.43
C THR A 198 6.29 10.04 -2.35
N SER A 199 7.32 10.87 -2.58
CA SER A 199 7.19 12.22 -3.12
C SER A 199 8.00 12.43 -4.39
N LEU A 200 9.32 12.40 -4.35
CA LEU A 200 10.14 12.91 -5.45
C LEU A 200 10.31 11.87 -6.56
N VAL A 201 10.95 10.75 -6.24
CA VAL A 201 11.30 9.71 -7.22
C VAL A 201 10.04 9.04 -7.80
N PRO A 202 9.00 8.70 -7.02
CA PRO A 202 7.76 8.13 -7.59
C PRO A 202 7.05 9.06 -8.58
N ARG A 203 7.11 10.39 -8.38
CA ARG A 203 6.52 11.36 -9.33
C ARG A 203 7.29 11.40 -10.65
N LEU A 204 8.62 11.40 -10.58
CA LEU A 204 9.48 11.32 -11.77
C LEU A 204 9.22 10.04 -12.57
N LEU A 205 9.18 8.89 -11.90
CA LEU A 205 8.92 7.59 -12.54
C LEU A 205 7.53 7.53 -13.19
N ARG A 206 6.50 8.09 -12.53
CA ARG A 206 5.14 8.18 -13.09
C ARG A 206 5.09 9.08 -14.33
N ALA A 207 5.75 10.24 -14.28
CA ALA A 207 5.83 11.13 -15.44
C ALA A 207 6.57 10.46 -16.60
N ASN A 208 7.67 9.75 -16.31
CA ASN A 208 8.45 9.00 -17.29
C ASN A 208 7.63 7.92 -18.01
N GLY A 209 6.82 7.15 -17.27
CA GLY A 209 5.95 6.11 -17.83
C GLY A 209 4.68 6.62 -18.53
N GLY A 210 4.41 7.93 -18.49
CA GLY A 210 3.19 8.53 -19.03
C GLY A 210 3.47 9.66 -20.02
N VAL A 211 3.31 10.89 -19.56
CA VAL A 211 3.39 12.10 -20.40
C VAL A 211 4.81 12.46 -20.86
N GLY A 212 5.82 11.89 -20.20
CA GLY A 212 7.24 12.24 -20.33
C GLY A 212 7.64 13.39 -19.40
N ILE A 213 8.92 13.46 -19.04
CA ILE A 213 9.46 14.47 -18.13
C ILE A 213 9.85 15.72 -18.93
N PRO A 214 9.33 16.92 -18.58
CA PRO A 214 9.81 18.17 -19.17
C PRO A 214 11.30 18.35 -18.89
N LEU A 215 12.08 18.47 -19.96
CA LEU A 215 13.53 18.70 -19.87
C LEU A 215 13.81 20.12 -20.38
N PHE A 216 14.10 21.03 -19.45
CA PHE A 216 14.44 22.41 -19.75
C PHE A 216 15.97 22.57 -19.86
N ARG A 217 16.46 23.36 -20.82
CA ARG A 217 17.89 23.66 -20.99
C ARG A 217 18.77 22.38 -20.96
N GLU A 218 18.31 21.33 -21.65
CA GLU A 218 18.93 19.98 -21.66
C GLU A 218 19.17 19.34 -20.26
N GLY A 219 18.53 19.88 -19.21
CA GLY A 219 18.66 19.43 -17.82
C GLY A 219 20.01 19.71 -17.19
N GLU A 220 20.70 20.75 -17.67
CA GLU A 220 22.01 21.20 -17.14
C GLU A 220 21.90 22.02 -15.85
N ASN A 221 20.68 22.31 -15.37
CA ASN A 221 20.48 22.98 -14.09
C ASN A 221 20.97 22.09 -12.94
N LEU A 222 21.86 22.64 -12.10
CA LEU A 222 22.41 21.95 -10.94
C LEU A 222 21.36 21.84 -9.83
N VAL A 223 21.21 20.64 -9.28
CA VAL A 223 20.30 20.37 -8.17
C VAL A 223 21.02 19.62 -7.06
N ASP A 224 20.70 19.98 -5.82
CA ASP A 224 21.05 19.21 -4.65
C ASP A 224 19.93 18.22 -4.29
N LEU A 225 20.33 17.05 -3.81
CA LEU A 225 19.48 16.03 -3.18
C LEU A 225 20.12 15.60 -1.86
N THR A 226 19.35 14.93 -1.00
CA THR A 226 19.86 14.41 0.27
C THR A 226 19.33 13.02 0.51
N SER A 227 20.21 12.07 0.82
CA SER A 227 19.82 10.78 1.38
C SER A 227 19.11 11.00 2.72
N VAL A 228 17.99 10.31 2.93
CA VAL A 228 17.23 10.38 4.18
C VAL A 228 18.06 9.92 5.38
N GLU A 229 19.00 8.98 5.18
CA GLU A 229 19.98 8.55 6.18
C GLU A 229 20.89 9.71 6.61
N ASN A 230 21.36 10.51 5.67
CA ASN A 230 22.18 11.70 5.96
C ASN A 230 21.36 12.80 6.65
N VAL A 231 20.06 12.93 6.34
CA VAL A 231 19.19 13.84 7.09
C VAL A 231 19.03 13.37 8.54
N ALA A 232 18.86 12.06 8.76
CA ALA A 232 18.81 11.50 10.11
C ALA A 232 20.12 11.73 10.87
N LEU A 233 21.27 11.59 10.22
CA LEU A 233 22.59 11.97 10.77
C LEU A 233 22.61 13.45 11.17
N ALA A 234 22.20 14.36 10.28
CA ALA A 234 22.17 15.78 10.59
C ALA A 234 21.29 16.09 11.80
N CYS A 235 20.17 15.38 11.98
CA CYS A 235 19.30 15.52 13.14
C CYS A 235 20.00 15.05 14.44
N GLN A 236 20.68 13.89 14.44
CA GLN A 236 21.42 13.41 15.60
C GLN A 236 22.54 14.38 16.01
N LEU A 237 23.28 14.90 15.03
CA LEU A 237 24.35 15.90 15.28
C LEU A 237 23.76 17.21 15.81
N ALA A 238 22.70 17.72 15.18
CA ALA A 238 22.02 18.94 15.62
C ALA A 238 21.39 18.82 17.01
N MET A 239 21.01 17.60 17.42
CA MET A 239 20.46 17.33 18.74
C MET A 239 21.51 17.47 19.85
N THR A 240 22.76 17.11 19.59
CA THR A 240 23.80 16.93 20.63
C THR A 240 24.89 18.02 20.59
N GLU A 241 25.17 18.62 19.44
CA GLU A 241 26.25 19.59 19.29
C GLU A 241 25.94 20.92 19.98
N ARG A 242 26.76 21.35 20.94
CA ARG A 242 26.51 22.56 21.74
C ARG A 242 26.48 23.83 20.90
N LYS A 243 27.37 23.95 19.91
CA LYS A 243 27.45 25.14 19.03
C LYS A 243 26.27 25.26 18.07
N ALA A 244 25.40 24.25 17.98
CA ALA A 244 24.22 24.28 17.14
C ALA A 244 23.08 25.16 17.70
N ALA A 245 23.12 25.49 19.00
CA ALA A 245 22.06 26.25 19.68
C ALA A 245 21.74 27.57 18.96
N GLY A 246 20.47 27.77 18.61
CA GLY A 246 19.98 28.96 17.91
C GLY A 246 20.34 29.04 16.43
N GLN A 247 21.00 28.02 15.87
CA GLN A 247 21.46 28.04 14.49
C GLN A 247 20.44 27.44 13.52
N VAL A 248 20.57 27.86 12.26
CA VAL A 248 19.89 27.31 11.10
C VAL A 248 20.95 26.71 10.18
N PHE A 249 20.66 25.55 9.60
CA PHE A 249 21.55 24.83 8.69
C PHE A 249 20.84 24.35 7.43
N ASN A 250 21.43 24.60 6.27
CA ASN A 250 21.10 23.92 5.03
C ASN A 250 21.76 22.54 5.02
N ILE A 251 21.00 21.51 4.65
CA ILE A 251 21.48 20.11 4.65
C ILE A 251 21.28 19.53 3.26
N THR A 252 22.39 19.06 2.66
CA THR A 252 22.43 18.35 1.38
C THR A 252 23.46 17.21 1.44
N ASN A 253 23.55 16.39 0.41
CA ASN A 253 24.67 15.45 0.25
C ASN A 253 26.00 16.15 -0.12
N GLY A 254 25.99 17.44 -0.47
CA GLY A 254 27.19 18.13 -0.96
C GLY A 254 27.70 17.61 -2.31
N GLU A 255 26.82 16.97 -3.08
CA GLU A 255 27.07 16.37 -4.40
C GLU A 255 26.16 17.01 -5.46
N PRO A 256 26.22 18.34 -5.70
CA PRO A 256 25.35 18.98 -6.68
C PRO A 256 25.65 18.42 -8.07
N ALA A 257 24.61 18.07 -8.82
CA ALA A 257 24.74 17.49 -10.15
C ALA A 257 23.67 18.01 -11.11
N PRO A 258 23.91 17.98 -12.43
CA PRO A 258 22.89 18.31 -13.41
C PRO A 258 21.64 17.45 -13.24
N PHE A 259 20.46 18.08 -13.33
CA PHE A 259 19.16 17.40 -13.20
C PHE A 259 19.06 16.17 -14.11
N ARG A 260 19.49 16.29 -15.38
CA ARG A 260 19.48 15.18 -16.34
C ARG A 260 20.30 13.99 -15.86
N VAL A 261 21.51 14.23 -15.33
CA VAL A 261 22.41 13.18 -14.86
C VAL A 261 21.78 12.41 -13.69
N LEU A 262 21.23 13.13 -12.71
CA LEU A 262 20.56 12.48 -11.56
C LEU A 262 19.32 11.70 -12.01
N LEU A 263 18.51 12.28 -12.90
CA LEU A 263 17.33 11.63 -13.44
C LEU A 263 17.67 10.33 -14.18
N GLU A 264 18.69 10.34 -15.04
CA GLU A 264 19.16 9.16 -15.77
C GLU A 264 19.66 8.08 -14.83
N LYS A 265 20.40 8.44 -13.79
CA LYS A 265 20.83 7.51 -12.74
C LYS A 265 19.65 6.85 -12.04
N PHE A 266 18.63 7.63 -11.64
CA PHE A 266 17.42 7.07 -11.02
C PHE A 266 16.67 6.12 -11.96
N LEU A 267 16.50 6.50 -13.23
CA LEU A 267 15.78 5.69 -14.21
C LEU A 267 16.54 4.41 -14.54
N GLN A 268 17.84 4.48 -14.74
CA GLN A 268 18.70 3.32 -14.94
C GLN A 268 18.66 2.38 -13.72
N ALA A 269 18.74 2.93 -12.51
CA ALA A 269 18.61 2.17 -11.27
C ALA A 269 17.20 1.57 -11.11
N ALA A 270 16.15 2.20 -11.63
CA ALA A 270 14.80 1.65 -11.67
C ALA A 270 14.57 0.64 -12.81
N GLY A 271 15.51 0.50 -13.76
CA GLY A 271 15.34 -0.34 -14.96
C GLY A 271 14.45 0.28 -16.03
N GLU A 272 14.25 1.60 -16.00
CA GLU A 272 13.44 2.35 -16.94
C GLU A 272 14.32 3.15 -17.92
N LYS A 273 13.78 3.41 -19.12
CA LYS A 273 14.43 4.29 -20.11
C LYS A 273 13.85 5.71 -19.98
N PRO A 274 14.67 6.78 -20.07
CA PRO A 274 14.16 8.14 -20.02
C PRO A 274 13.24 8.49 -21.19
N CYS A 275 12.11 9.13 -20.87
CA CYS A 275 11.17 9.71 -21.81
C CYS A 275 11.08 11.22 -21.58
N TYR A 276 11.79 11.98 -22.41
CA TYR A 276 11.84 13.44 -22.29
C TYR A 276 10.82 14.15 -23.16
N ARG A 277 10.42 15.35 -22.72
CA ARG A 277 9.64 16.31 -23.51
C ARG A 277 10.36 17.65 -23.55
N ARG A 278 10.63 18.14 -24.76
CA ARG A 278 11.17 19.47 -25.00
C ARG A 278 10.02 20.46 -25.14
N ILE A 279 9.64 21.08 -24.03
CA ILE A 279 8.59 22.09 -23.99
C ILE A 279 9.20 23.37 -23.38
N PRO A 280 9.02 24.56 -23.98
CA PRO A 280 9.53 25.80 -23.40
C PRO A 280 8.98 26.06 -22.00
N PHE A 281 9.84 26.52 -21.08
CA PHE A 281 9.46 26.80 -19.70
C PHE A 281 8.22 27.72 -19.57
N PRO A 282 8.10 28.84 -20.31
CA PRO A 282 6.92 29.71 -20.18
C PRO A 282 5.60 29.01 -20.48
N VAL A 283 5.60 28.04 -21.41
CA VAL A 283 4.42 27.25 -21.76
C VAL A 283 4.04 26.31 -20.62
N VAL A 284 5.02 25.57 -20.08
CA VAL A 284 4.79 24.66 -18.95
C VAL A 284 4.33 25.42 -17.71
N TYR A 285 4.94 26.57 -17.43
CA TYR A 285 4.57 27.44 -16.31
C TYR A 285 3.17 28.05 -16.46
N GLY A 286 2.80 28.45 -17.68
CA GLY A 286 1.45 28.95 -17.99
C GLY A 286 0.38 27.86 -17.82
N LEU A 287 0.63 26.67 -18.36
CA LEU A 287 -0.26 25.50 -18.21
C LEU A 287 -0.43 25.12 -16.73
N ALA A 288 0.67 25.09 -15.96
CA ALA A 288 0.61 24.83 -14.53
C ALA A 288 -0.30 25.84 -13.82
N GLY A 289 -0.16 27.13 -14.12
CA GLY A 289 -1.02 28.18 -13.55
C GLY A 289 -2.51 28.03 -13.90
N LEU A 290 -2.80 27.61 -15.14
CA LEU A 290 -4.17 27.30 -15.55
C LEU A 290 -4.73 26.12 -14.75
N MET A 291 -3.95 25.04 -14.62
CA MET A 291 -4.35 23.83 -13.87
C MET A 291 -4.60 24.15 -12.40
N GLU A 292 -3.71 24.91 -11.76
CA GLU A 292 -3.90 25.42 -10.40
C GLU A 292 -5.20 26.22 -10.26
N GLY A 293 -5.47 27.14 -11.20
CA GLY A 293 -6.68 27.95 -11.22
C GLY A 293 -7.95 27.11 -11.36
N VAL A 294 -7.94 26.09 -12.23
CA VAL A 294 -9.06 25.15 -12.41
C VAL A 294 -9.29 24.33 -11.13
N TYR A 295 -8.24 23.74 -10.55
CA TYR A 295 -8.38 22.91 -9.35
C TYR A 295 -8.94 23.73 -8.19
N ARG A 296 -8.46 24.97 -7.99
CA ARG A 296 -8.94 25.85 -6.93
C ARG A 296 -10.38 26.32 -7.19
N LYS A 297 -10.70 26.75 -8.41
CA LYS A 297 -12.04 27.28 -8.74
C LYS A 297 -13.14 26.22 -8.64
N PHE A 298 -12.83 24.96 -9.00
CA PHE A 298 -13.80 23.87 -9.01
C PHE A 298 -13.69 22.92 -7.82
N GLY A 299 -12.79 23.18 -6.86
CA GLY A 299 -12.59 22.34 -5.67
C GLY A 299 -12.28 20.88 -6.02
N LEU A 300 -11.49 20.66 -7.08
CA LEU A 300 -11.20 19.29 -7.53
C LEU A 300 -10.35 18.56 -6.49
N PRO A 301 -10.67 17.28 -6.19
CA PRO A 301 -9.93 16.53 -5.19
C PRO A 301 -8.51 16.23 -5.69
N GLY A 302 -7.53 16.41 -4.80
CA GLY A 302 -6.11 16.07 -5.05
C GLY A 302 -5.27 17.23 -5.59
N GLU A 303 -4.00 16.92 -5.88
CA GLU A 303 -3.02 17.88 -6.41
C GLU A 303 -3.10 17.96 -7.95
N PRO A 304 -3.00 19.16 -8.55
CA PRO A 304 -2.79 19.29 -9.98
C PRO A 304 -1.59 18.46 -10.45
N PRO A 305 -1.68 17.71 -11.57
CA PRO A 305 -0.54 16.94 -12.08
C PRO A 305 0.75 17.74 -12.32
N LEU A 306 0.63 19.07 -12.47
CA LEU A 306 1.71 20.01 -12.62
C LEU A 306 1.36 21.31 -11.88
N THR A 307 2.26 21.76 -11.02
CA THR A 307 2.17 23.07 -10.32
C THR A 307 3.28 23.99 -10.80
N ARG A 308 3.12 25.31 -10.63
CA ARG A 308 4.15 26.30 -10.91
C ARG A 308 5.39 26.06 -10.06
N TYR A 309 5.20 25.61 -8.82
CA TYR A 309 6.28 25.15 -7.96
C TYR A 309 7.06 24.00 -8.61
N THR A 310 6.39 22.95 -9.08
CA THR A 310 7.04 21.83 -9.78
C THR A 310 7.78 22.30 -11.03
N ALA A 311 7.18 23.17 -11.84
CA ALA A 311 7.83 23.73 -13.02
C ALA A 311 9.11 24.49 -12.65
N CYS A 312 9.09 25.31 -11.60
CA CYS A 312 10.28 25.99 -11.07
C CYS A 312 11.36 25.01 -10.61
N THR A 313 11.00 23.98 -9.84
CA THR A 313 11.96 22.99 -9.33
C THR A 313 12.65 22.18 -10.43
N LEU A 314 11.96 21.93 -11.55
CA LEU A 314 12.53 21.26 -12.72
C LEU A 314 13.34 22.22 -13.60
N GLY A 315 12.93 23.49 -13.63
CA GLY A 315 13.38 24.48 -14.59
C GLY A 315 14.49 25.41 -14.12
N PHE A 316 14.92 25.38 -12.86
CA PHE A 316 15.99 26.23 -12.36
C PHE A 316 16.96 25.49 -11.45
N ALA A 317 18.21 25.95 -11.44
CA ALA A 317 19.25 25.45 -10.55
C ALA A 317 18.99 25.92 -9.12
N GLN A 318 19.23 25.03 -8.16
CA GLN A 318 19.16 25.39 -6.76
C GLN A 318 20.12 24.51 -5.95
N THR A 319 21.25 25.09 -5.58
CA THR A 319 22.27 24.45 -4.72
C THR A 319 22.46 25.21 -3.41
N MET A 320 22.89 24.51 -2.37
CA MET A 320 23.06 25.04 -1.02
C MET A 320 24.54 25.08 -0.63
N ASP A 321 24.92 26.13 0.12
CA ASP A 321 26.18 26.12 0.87
C ASP A 321 25.94 25.35 2.19
N ILE A 322 26.70 24.28 2.41
CA ILE A 322 26.62 23.45 3.63
C ILE A 322 27.88 23.57 4.50
N THR A 323 28.70 24.61 4.28
CA THR A 323 29.94 24.85 5.05
C THR A 323 29.65 24.98 6.53
N LYS A 324 28.59 25.71 6.88
CA LYS A 324 28.15 25.90 8.26
C LYS A 324 27.80 24.58 8.96
N ALA A 325 27.08 23.69 8.29
CA ALA A 325 26.77 22.36 8.81
C ALA A 325 28.06 21.53 8.99
N LYS A 326 29.00 21.61 8.04
CA LYS A 326 30.28 20.90 8.11
C LYS A 326 31.17 21.36 9.26
N GLU A 327 31.22 22.66 9.53
CA GLU A 327 32.12 23.25 10.52
C GLU A 327 31.54 23.23 11.93
N ILE A 328 30.24 23.50 12.08
CA ILE A 328 29.60 23.58 13.40
C ILE A 328 29.12 22.21 13.85
N LEU A 329 28.37 21.47 13.02
CA LEU A 329 27.81 20.17 13.39
C LEU A 329 28.80 19.01 13.19
N GLY A 330 29.92 19.25 12.52
CA GLY A 330 30.78 18.16 12.03
C GLY A 330 30.11 17.32 10.95
N TYR A 331 29.04 17.81 10.31
CA TYR A 331 28.24 17.04 9.37
C TYR A 331 29.08 16.58 8.17
N ARG A 332 29.20 15.27 7.99
CA ARG A 332 29.81 14.62 6.84
C ARG A 332 28.84 13.53 6.37
N PRO A 333 28.23 13.66 5.17
CA PRO A 333 27.35 12.63 4.61
C PRO A 333 28.00 11.25 4.72
N GLU A 334 27.32 10.30 5.37
CA GLU A 334 27.77 8.91 5.53
C GLU A 334 27.47 8.09 4.27
N LYS A 335 26.45 8.50 3.51
CA LYS A 335 25.98 7.81 2.32
C LYS A 335 26.00 8.71 1.10
N THR A 336 26.60 8.25 0.02
CA THR A 336 26.64 9.00 -1.25
C THR A 336 25.28 9.01 -1.95
N LEU A 337 25.08 9.96 -2.90
CA LEU A 337 23.88 9.92 -3.73
C LEU A 337 23.85 8.66 -4.60
N GLU A 338 25.00 8.23 -5.10
CA GLU A 338 25.11 7.03 -5.94
C GLU A 338 24.66 5.76 -5.21
N GLU A 339 25.10 5.55 -3.97
CA GLU A 339 24.67 4.42 -3.13
C GLU A 339 23.17 4.46 -2.88
N SER A 340 22.65 5.65 -2.54
CA SER A 340 21.23 5.87 -2.27
C SER A 340 20.36 5.59 -3.50
N ILE A 341 20.81 6.03 -4.69
CA ILE A 341 20.12 5.77 -5.96
C ILE A 341 20.15 4.27 -6.30
N LYS A 342 21.29 3.59 -6.13
CA LYS A 342 21.42 2.15 -6.38
C LYS A 342 20.51 1.31 -5.48
N GLU A 343 20.50 1.61 -4.17
CA GLU A 343 19.63 0.94 -3.21
C GLU A 343 18.16 1.20 -3.50
N TYR A 344 17.79 2.46 -3.76
CA TYR A 344 16.44 2.82 -4.18
C TYR A 344 16.04 2.06 -5.43
N GLY A 345 16.90 1.99 -6.46
CA GLY A 345 16.62 1.29 -7.69
C GLY A 345 16.49 -0.23 -7.52
N LYS A 346 17.34 -0.85 -6.68
CA LYS A 346 17.20 -2.26 -6.29
C LYS A 346 15.84 -2.50 -5.63
N TRP A 347 15.51 -1.72 -4.60
CA TRP A 347 14.21 -1.79 -3.93
C TRP A 347 13.06 -1.55 -4.90
N TRP A 348 13.14 -0.51 -5.74
CA TRP A 348 12.14 -0.17 -6.73
C TRP A 348 11.92 -1.32 -7.70
N ARG A 349 12.99 -1.95 -8.22
CA ARG A 349 12.85 -3.10 -9.13
C ARG A 349 12.26 -4.32 -8.43
N THR A 350 12.58 -4.54 -7.16
CA THR A 350 11.92 -5.60 -6.37
C THR A 350 10.42 -5.33 -6.21
N MET A 351 10.06 -4.07 -5.93
CA MET A 351 8.68 -3.66 -5.63
C MET A 351 7.79 -3.38 -6.86
N HIS A 352 8.40 -2.87 -7.93
CA HIS A 352 7.76 -2.27 -9.12
C HIS A 352 8.42 -2.67 -10.43
N GLY A 353 9.59 -3.32 -10.38
CA GLY A 353 10.29 -3.71 -11.59
C GLY A 353 9.35 -4.53 -12.47
N LYS A 354 9.45 -4.32 -13.77
CA LYS A 354 8.91 -5.23 -14.79
C LYS A 354 9.47 -6.66 -14.66
N GLY A 355 10.35 -6.92 -13.68
CA GLY A 355 10.60 -8.23 -13.12
C GLY A 355 9.45 -8.69 -12.25
N LYS A 356 8.35 -9.09 -12.88
CA LYS A 356 7.69 -10.31 -12.43
C LYS A 356 8.79 -11.35 -12.46
N VAL A 357 9.34 -11.70 -11.31
CA VAL A 357 10.26 -12.83 -11.24
C VAL A 357 9.44 -14.00 -11.74
N ARG A 358 9.70 -14.42 -12.97
CA ARG A 358 9.17 -15.64 -13.56
C ARG A 358 10.05 -16.73 -12.97
N PRO A 359 9.61 -17.46 -11.94
CA PRO A 359 10.48 -18.42 -11.27
C PRO A 359 10.83 -19.59 -12.21
N GLY A 360 10.14 -19.71 -13.35
CA GLY A 360 10.31 -20.77 -14.32
C GLY A 360 9.76 -22.09 -13.79
N LYS A 361 8.76 -22.04 -12.90
CA LYS A 361 8.20 -23.16 -12.15
C LYS A 361 6.86 -23.64 -12.68
N ILE A 362 6.11 -22.78 -13.39
CA ILE A 362 4.83 -23.12 -14.02
C ILE A 362 5.00 -23.25 -15.52
N ASP A 363 4.62 -24.40 -16.07
CA ASP A 363 4.70 -24.64 -17.52
C ASP A 363 3.45 -24.15 -18.25
N LYS A 364 2.28 -24.48 -17.69
CA LYS A 364 0.97 -24.14 -18.26
C LYS A 364 -0.13 -24.11 -17.21
N ALA A 365 -1.18 -23.36 -17.50
CA ALA A 365 -2.46 -23.40 -16.82
C ALA A 365 -3.59 -23.64 -17.83
N VAL A 366 -4.52 -24.55 -17.53
CA VAL A 366 -5.66 -24.91 -18.39
C VAL A 366 -6.96 -24.60 -17.67
N VAL A 367 -7.79 -23.75 -18.28
CA VAL A 367 -9.11 -23.38 -17.74
C VAL A 367 -10.17 -24.29 -18.35
N TYR A 368 -10.85 -25.04 -17.49
CA TYR A 368 -11.97 -25.91 -17.82
C TYR A 368 -13.30 -25.28 -17.41
N HIS A 369 -14.36 -25.53 -18.19
CA HIS A 369 -15.72 -25.15 -17.83
C HIS A 369 -16.48 -26.37 -17.32
N CYS A 370 -16.61 -26.45 -16.00
CA CYS A 370 -17.11 -27.61 -15.28
C CYS A 370 -18.60 -27.48 -14.91
N GLY A 371 -19.42 -27.41 -15.95
CA GLY A 371 -20.84 -27.07 -15.87
C GLY A 371 -21.08 -25.57 -15.95
N PHE A 372 -22.35 -25.17 -16.01
CA PHE A 372 -22.73 -23.76 -16.03
C PHE A 372 -24.13 -23.55 -15.44
N CYS A 373 -24.38 -22.36 -14.90
CA CYS A 373 -25.74 -21.90 -14.63
C CYS A 373 -26.20 -20.89 -15.69
N THR A 374 -27.49 -20.63 -15.76
CA THR A 374 -28.06 -19.63 -16.69
C THR A 374 -28.92 -18.62 -15.96
N ASN A 375 -28.76 -17.34 -16.32
CA ASN A 375 -29.61 -16.28 -15.80
C ASN A 375 -29.87 -15.20 -16.87
N ASN A 376 -30.93 -14.43 -16.72
CA ASN A 376 -31.23 -13.31 -17.63
C ASN A 376 -30.50 -12.05 -17.17
N LEU A 377 -29.75 -11.42 -18.06
CA LEU A 377 -28.94 -10.25 -17.73
C LEU A 377 -29.78 -9.06 -17.23
N ALA A 378 -30.96 -8.82 -17.78
CA ALA A 378 -31.87 -7.75 -17.35
C ALA A 378 -32.42 -7.97 -15.92
N LEU A 379 -32.50 -9.22 -15.47
CA LEU A 379 -32.90 -9.53 -14.08
C LEU A 379 -31.77 -9.21 -13.10
N MET A 380 -30.51 -9.39 -13.52
CA MET A 380 -29.34 -9.24 -12.65
C MET A 380 -28.78 -7.81 -12.64
N PHE A 381 -28.90 -7.07 -13.74
CA PHE A 381 -28.26 -5.75 -13.92
C PHE A 381 -29.20 -4.73 -14.55
N TRP A 382 -29.19 -3.50 -14.03
CA TRP A 382 -29.93 -2.39 -14.62
C TRP A 382 -29.33 -1.97 -15.97
N GLY A 383 -30.20 -1.83 -16.98
CA GLY A 383 -29.83 -1.37 -18.33
C GLY A 383 -29.19 -2.43 -19.23
N MET A 384 -29.19 -3.71 -18.83
CA MET A 384 -28.77 -4.82 -19.67
C MET A 384 -29.95 -5.40 -20.47
N PRO A 385 -29.71 -5.98 -21.67
CA PRO A 385 -30.78 -6.55 -22.48
C PRO A 385 -31.41 -7.78 -21.84
N TRP A 386 -32.66 -8.07 -22.21
CA TRP A 386 -33.38 -9.30 -21.85
C TRP A 386 -32.79 -10.51 -22.58
N LYS A 387 -31.60 -10.92 -22.15
CA LYS A 387 -30.82 -11.98 -22.78
C LYS A 387 -30.39 -13.01 -21.73
N LYS A 388 -30.67 -14.27 -21.99
CA LYS A 388 -30.18 -15.38 -21.18
C LYS A 388 -28.68 -15.58 -21.43
N ARG A 389 -27.87 -15.53 -20.37
CA ARG A 389 -26.40 -15.73 -20.39
C ARG A 389 -26.05 -17.01 -19.64
N ARG A 390 -25.04 -17.72 -20.14
CA ARG A 390 -24.40 -18.85 -19.43
C ARG A 390 -23.27 -18.31 -18.55
N PHE A 391 -23.22 -18.79 -17.32
CA PHE A 391 -22.18 -18.52 -16.33
C PHE A 391 -21.47 -19.87 -16.06
N PRO A 392 -20.35 -20.16 -16.74
CA PRO A 392 -19.62 -21.40 -16.52
C PRO A 392 -19.02 -21.44 -15.13
N ALA A 393 -18.84 -22.63 -14.55
CA ALA A 393 -18.04 -22.82 -13.35
C ALA A 393 -16.61 -23.18 -13.78
N ALA A 394 -15.66 -22.25 -13.65
CA ALA A 394 -14.29 -22.51 -14.04
C ALA A 394 -13.53 -23.34 -12.99
N ALA A 395 -12.79 -24.33 -13.45
CA ALA A 395 -11.73 -25.00 -12.69
C ALA A 395 -10.43 -24.88 -13.49
N VAL A 396 -9.30 -24.64 -12.82
CA VAL A 396 -8.02 -24.36 -13.49
C VAL A 396 -6.97 -25.36 -13.06
N LEU A 397 -6.47 -26.16 -13.99
CA LEU A 397 -5.32 -27.02 -13.78
C LEU A 397 -4.04 -26.22 -13.99
N ILE A 398 -3.13 -26.24 -13.03
CA ILE A 398 -1.83 -25.59 -13.08
C ILE A 398 -0.76 -26.66 -13.01
N ARG A 399 0.14 -26.72 -14.01
CA ARG A 399 1.26 -27.66 -14.02
C ARG A 399 2.51 -27.00 -13.44
N HIS A 400 2.85 -27.41 -12.22
CA HIS A 400 4.03 -26.97 -11.49
C HIS A 400 5.15 -28.00 -11.62
N LYS A 401 6.40 -27.56 -11.82
CA LYS A 401 7.55 -28.45 -11.96
C LYS A 401 7.84 -29.26 -10.70
N ASP A 402 7.85 -28.58 -9.55
CA ASP A 402 8.18 -29.21 -8.27
C ASP A 402 6.97 -29.89 -7.59
N PHE A 403 5.78 -29.30 -7.68
CA PHE A 403 4.57 -29.80 -7.00
C PHE A 403 3.61 -30.59 -7.91
N GLY A 404 3.94 -30.77 -9.19
CA GLY A 404 3.13 -31.51 -10.15
C GLY A 404 1.82 -30.80 -10.52
N ASN A 405 0.74 -31.56 -10.66
CA ASN A 405 -0.57 -31.05 -11.07
C ASN A 405 -1.33 -30.47 -9.86
N ILE A 406 -1.61 -29.17 -9.93
CA ILE A 406 -2.38 -28.43 -8.92
C ILE A 406 -3.71 -28.02 -9.54
N LEU A 407 -4.80 -28.16 -8.79
CA LEU A 407 -6.12 -27.74 -9.25
C LEU A 407 -6.60 -26.51 -8.47
N TYR A 408 -7.06 -25.47 -9.17
CA TYR A 408 -7.70 -24.30 -8.59
C TYR A 408 -9.21 -24.35 -8.86
N ASP A 409 -10.01 -24.56 -7.81
CA ASP A 409 -11.44 -24.91 -7.84
C ASP A 409 -11.79 -26.19 -8.62
N THR A 410 -13.01 -26.71 -8.44
CA THR A 410 -13.39 -28.04 -8.96
C THR A 410 -14.69 -28.08 -9.77
N GLY A 411 -15.40 -26.96 -9.92
CA GLY A 411 -16.64 -26.93 -10.68
C GLY A 411 -17.85 -27.53 -9.95
N TYR A 412 -18.95 -27.67 -10.68
CA TYR A 412 -20.14 -28.38 -10.22
C TYR A 412 -19.93 -29.92 -10.24
N SER A 413 -20.73 -30.63 -9.44
CA SER A 413 -20.91 -32.09 -9.55
C SER A 413 -22.38 -32.46 -9.59
N GLU A 414 -22.67 -33.73 -9.91
CA GLU A 414 -24.04 -34.26 -9.95
C GLU A 414 -24.76 -34.15 -8.59
N ARG A 415 -24.02 -34.03 -7.49
CA ARG A 415 -24.57 -33.82 -6.13
C ARG A 415 -25.46 -32.60 -6.03
N ILE A 416 -25.29 -31.59 -6.89
CA ILE A 416 -26.17 -30.41 -6.93
C ILE A 416 -27.62 -30.76 -7.32
N PHE A 417 -27.82 -31.89 -8.00
CA PHE A 417 -29.15 -32.37 -8.37
C PHE A 417 -29.84 -33.19 -7.26
N GLY A 418 -29.15 -33.45 -6.14
CA GLY A 418 -29.68 -34.21 -5.01
C GLY A 418 -29.57 -35.73 -5.18
N THR A 419 -28.60 -36.21 -5.98
CA THR A 419 -28.40 -37.64 -6.27
C THR A 419 -27.70 -38.42 -5.16
N ASP A 420 -27.21 -37.74 -4.12
CA ASP A 420 -26.44 -38.34 -3.03
C ASP A 420 -27.24 -38.18 -1.71
N THR A 421 -27.84 -39.28 -1.24
CA THR A 421 -28.88 -39.32 -0.19
C THR A 421 -28.34 -39.64 1.22
N HIS A 422 -27.02 -39.71 1.40
CA HIS A 422 -26.40 -40.28 2.60
C HIS A 422 -26.52 -39.50 3.93
N ARG A 423 -27.31 -38.40 4.00
CA ARG A 423 -27.56 -37.68 5.27
C ARG A 423 -29.06 -37.49 5.55
N GLY A 424 -29.72 -38.61 5.87
CA GLY A 424 -31.17 -38.70 6.14
C GLY A 424 -31.61 -38.16 7.50
N GLY A 425 -31.60 -36.83 7.68
CA GLY A 425 -32.17 -36.13 8.85
C GLY A 425 -32.98 -34.88 8.49
N VAL A 426 -33.67 -34.27 9.45
CA VAL A 426 -34.50 -33.04 9.25
C VAL A 426 -33.68 -31.89 8.64
N SER A 427 -32.41 -31.75 9.03
CA SER A 427 -31.46 -30.80 8.46
C SER A 427 -31.17 -31.06 6.97
N GLY A 428 -31.15 -32.32 6.53
CA GLY A 428 -30.90 -32.70 5.14
C GLY A 428 -32.08 -32.37 4.22
N LYS A 429 -33.33 -32.48 4.72
CA LYS A 429 -34.53 -32.10 3.95
C LYS A 429 -34.57 -30.58 3.67
N TRP A 430 -34.22 -29.76 4.66
CA TRP A 430 -34.11 -28.31 4.50
C TRP A 430 -32.99 -27.90 3.54
N GLU A 431 -31.83 -28.54 3.64
CA GLU A 431 -30.72 -28.33 2.72
C GLU A 431 -31.12 -28.64 1.26
N MET A 432 -31.82 -29.75 1.04
CA MET A 432 -32.33 -30.13 -0.28
C MET A 432 -33.38 -29.15 -0.83
N PHE A 433 -34.25 -28.62 0.03
CA PHE A 433 -35.19 -27.58 -0.36
C PHE A 433 -34.45 -26.31 -0.83
N LEU A 434 -33.43 -25.86 -0.09
CA LEU A 434 -32.63 -24.69 -0.48
C LEU A 434 -31.81 -24.93 -1.76
N LEU A 435 -31.28 -26.13 -1.97
CA LEU A 435 -30.61 -26.50 -3.23
C LEU A 435 -31.59 -26.48 -4.43
N ARG A 436 -32.83 -26.95 -4.23
CA ARG A 436 -33.88 -26.85 -5.25
C ARG A 436 -34.21 -25.39 -5.56
N LEU A 437 -34.29 -24.53 -4.54
CA LEU A 437 -34.52 -23.09 -4.71
C LEU A 437 -33.35 -22.43 -5.45
N TYR A 438 -32.10 -22.72 -5.05
CA TYR A 438 -30.89 -22.26 -5.71
C TYR A 438 -30.91 -22.61 -7.21
N ARG A 439 -31.23 -23.86 -7.56
CA ARG A 439 -31.36 -24.31 -8.95
C ARG A 439 -32.51 -23.66 -9.72
N ARG A 440 -33.60 -23.29 -9.04
CA ARG A 440 -34.72 -22.59 -9.68
C ARG A 440 -34.35 -21.16 -10.02
N LEU A 441 -33.61 -20.49 -9.14
CA LEU A 441 -33.10 -19.12 -9.34
C LEU A 441 -31.94 -19.09 -10.33
N ASN A 442 -31.10 -20.12 -10.33
CA ASN A 442 -29.96 -20.29 -11.22
C ASN A 442 -30.01 -21.69 -11.86
N PRO A 443 -30.79 -21.89 -12.94
CA PRO A 443 -30.85 -23.17 -13.64
C PRO A 443 -29.45 -23.68 -14.04
N VAL A 444 -29.02 -24.75 -13.37
CA VAL A 444 -27.71 -25.42 -13.56
C VAL A 444 -27.81 -26.49 -14.63
N SER A 445 -26.79 -26.57 -15.48
CA SER A 445 -26.59 -27.62 -16.49
C SER A 445 -25.21 -28.22 -16.31
N LEU A 446 -25.16 -29.55 -16.22
CA LEU A 446 -23.93 -30.33 -16.09
C LEU A 446 -24.10 -31.63 -16.85
N LYS A 447 -23.22 -31.90 -17.82
CA LYS A 447 -23.11 -33.21 -18.49
C LYS A 447 -21.97 -34.00 -17.88
N GLU A 448 -21.94 -35.32 -18.12
CA GLU A 448 -20.83 -36.15 -17.63
C GLU A 448 -19.45 -35.66 -18.12
N GLY A 449 -19.33 -35.29 -19.39
CA GLY A 449 -18.09 -34.74 -19.96
C GLY A 449 -17.74 -33.32 -19.47
N ASP A 450 -18.64 -32.67 -18.72
CA ASP A 450 -18.35 -31.39 -18.10
C ASP A 450 -17.63 -31.56 -16.74
N ARG A 451 -17.67 -32.74 -16.11
CA ARG A 451 -17.02 -32.94 -14.81
C ARG A 451 -15.50 -32.82 -14.92
N ILE A 452 -14.89 -32.22 -13.88
CA ILE A 452 -13.44 -31.95 -13.88
C ILE A 452 -12.60 -33.23 -13.99
N ASP A 453 -12.99 -34.32 -13.31
CA ASP A 453 -12.31 -35.61 -13.39
C ASP A 453 -12.31 -36.18 -14.81
N ARG A 454 -13.45 -36.09 -15.51
CA ARG A 454 -13.57 -36.54 -16.91
C ARG A 454 -12.74 -35.69 -17.86
N LYS A 455 -12.68 -34.37 -17.65
CA LYS A 455 -11.83 -33.47 -18.45
C LYS A 455 -10.35 -33.74 -18.24
N LEU A 456 -9.92 -33.97 -17.00
CA LEU A 456 -8.53 -34.35 -16.70
C LEU A 456 -8.16 -35.67 -17.38
N ILE A 457 -9.00 -36.70 -17.28
CA ILE A 457 -8.77 -38.00 -17.94
C ILE A 457 -8.67 -37.84 -19.47
N ARG A 458 -9.56 -37.04 -20.07
CA ARG A 458 -9.52 -36.75 -21.52
C ARG A 458 -8.19 -36.10 -21.93
N ASP A 459 -7.61 -35.30 -21.05
CA ASP A 459 -6.35 -34.60 -21.29
C ASP A 459 -5.13 -35.43 -20.81
N GLY A 460 -5.33 -36.73 -20.51
CA GLY A 460 -4.26 -37.67 -20.13
C GLY A 460 -3.78 -37.52 -18.69
N ILE A 461 -4.58 -36.93 -17.81
CA ILE A 461 -4.23 -36.66 -16.41
C ILE A 461 -5.09 -37.51 -15.49
N GLU A 462 -4.45 -38.40 -14.75
CA GLU A 462 -5.13 -39.20 -13.75
C GLU A 462 -5.58 -38.32 -12.57
N PRO A 463 -6.85 -38.36 -12.14
CA PRO A 463 -7.31 -37.59 -10.98
C PRO A 463 -6.51 -37.86 -9.70
N GLY A 464 -5.98 -39.08 -9.52
CA GLY A 464 -5.11 -39.43 -8.39
C GLY A 464 -3.74 -38.73 -8.36
N SER A 465 -3.33 -38.12 -9.47
CA SER A 465 -2.11 -37.31 -9.57
C SER A 465 -2.26 -35.91 -8.97
N ILE A 466 -3.51 -35.44 -8.74
CA ILE A 466 -3.77 -34.15 -8.12
C ILE A 466 -3.48 -34.24 -6.62
N LYS A 467 -2.31 -33.75 -6.19
CA LYS A 467 -1.91 -33.75 -4.78
C LYS A 467 -2.29 -32.47 -4.04
N THR A 468 -2.57 -31.39 -4.77
CA THR A 468 -2.92 -30.10 -4.19
C THR A 468 -4.15 -29.53 -4.90
N ILE A 469 -5.15 -29.16 -4.11
CA ILE A 469 -6.33 -28.41 -4.58
C ILE A 469 -6.36 -27.08 -3.83
N ILE A 470 -6.32 -25.98 -4.56
CA ILE A 470 -6.50 -24.63 -4.04
C ILE A 470 -7.96 -24.24 -4.26
N LEU A 471 -8.64 -23.81 -3.21
CA LEU A 471 -10.05 -23.43 -3.27
C LEU A 471 -10.20 -21.93 -3.10
N SER A 472 -10.86 -21.28 -4.06
CA SER A 472 -11.15 -19.85 -4.00
C SER A 472 -12.15 -19.53 -2.89
N HIS A 473 -13.25 -20.29 -2.79
CA HIS A 473 -14.28 -20.18 -1.75
C HIS A 473 -15.23 -21.39 -1.75
N GLY A 474 -16.20 -21.41 -0.81
CA GLY A 474 -17.01 -22.59 -0.49
C GLY A 474 -18.32 -22.80 -1.25
N HIS A 475 -18.58 -22.08 -2.34
CA HIS A 475 -19.84 -22.21 -3.09
C HIS A 475 -19.92 -23.50 -3.92
N PRO A 476 -21.14 -23.99 -4.27
CA PRO A 476 -21.35 -25.28 -4.93
C PRO A 476 -20.60 -25.48 -6.26
N ASP A 477 -20.42 -24.42 -7.02
CA ASP A 477 -19.68 -24.35 -8.28
C ASP A 477 -18.17 -24.45 -8.12
N HIS A 478 -17.64 -24.35 -6.91
CA HIS A 478 -16.19 -24.38 -6.64
C HIS A 478 -15.80 -25.64 -5.91
N VAL A 479 -16.66 -26.14 -5.03
CA VAL A 479 -16.41 -27.33 -4.19
C VAL A 479 -17.01 -28.61 -4.75
N GLY A 480 -17.92 -28.53 -5.73
CA GLY A 480 -18.74 -29.67 -6.15
C GLY A 480 -17.92 -30.88 -6.59
N GLY A 481 -16.83 -30.66 -7.33
CA GLY A 481 -15.96 -31.72 -7.83
C GLY A 481 -14.97 -32.30 -6.81
N LEU A 482 -14.86 -31.76 -5.58
CA LEU A 482 -13.90 -32.23 -4.57
C LEU A 482 -14.05 -33.72 -4.22
N CYS A 483 -15.26 -34.29 -4.35
CA CYS A 483 -15.52 -35.71 -4.10
C CYS A 483 -14.92 -36.67 -5.15
N ARG A 484 -14.33 -36.14 -6.22
CA ARG A 484 -13.69 -36.94 -7.29
C ARG A 484 -12.20 -37.15 -7.08
N PHE A 485 -11.63 -36.57 -6.03
CA PHE A 485 -10.21 -36.63 -5.72
C PHE A 485 -9.99 -37.24 -4.33
N PHE A 486 -8.84 -37.87 -4.13
CA PHE A 486 -8.48 -38.54 -2.86
C PHE A 486 -7.03 -38.22 -2.50
N GLY A 487 -6.74 -38.13 -1.19
CA GLY A 487 -5.38 -37.96 -0.67
C GLY A 487 -4.69 -36.64 -1.00
N TYR A 488 -5.47 -35.60 -1.33
CA TYR A 488 -4.96 -34.26 -1.64
C TYR A 488 -4.83 -33.36 -0.39
N GLU A 489 -3.97 -32.36 -0.51
CA GLU A 489 -3.94 -31.20 0.37
C GLU A 489 -4.87 -30.10 -0.16
N LEU A 490 -5.79 -29.64 0.68
CA LEU A 490 -6.73 -28.56 0.38
C LEU A 490 -6.21 -27.24 0.95
N VAL A 491 -5.86 -26.32 0.05
CA VAL A 491 -5.34 -24.99 0.37
C VAL A 491 -6.46 -23.95 0.22
N ALA A 492 -6.80 -23.22 1.29
CA ALA A 492 -7.78 -22.12 1.23
C ALA A 492 -7.59 -21.14 2.41
N SER A 493 -8.28 -20.00 2.40
CA SER A 493 -8.24 -19.08 3.54
C SER A 493 -8.77 -19.73 4.83
N LYS A 494 -8.36 -19.22 6.00
CA LYS A 494 -8.81 -19.72 7.30
C LYS A 494 -10.35 -19.66 7.42
N GLU A 495 -10.96 -18.64 6.85
CA GLU A 495 -12.40 -18.41 6.82
C GLU A 495 -13.11 -19.46 5.96
N VAL A 496 -12.60 -19.75 4.76
CA VAL A 496 -13.15 -20.77 3.86
C VAL A 496 -13.02 -22.14 4.50
N LEU A 497 -11.83 -22.49 5.02
CA LEU A 497 -11.61 -23.77 5.72
C LEU A 497 -12.55 -23.96 6.92
N ARG A 498 -12.78 -22.90 7.69
CA ARG A 498 -13.77 -22.92 8.79
C ARG A 498 -15.19 -23.14 8.26
N GLY A 499 -15.54 -22.51 7.13
CA GLY A 499 -16.83 -22.68 6.46
C GLY A 499 -17.06 -24.10 5.95
N LEU A 500 -16.02 -24.76 5.42
CA LEU A 500 -16.12 -26.16 5.00
C LEU A 500 -16.30 -27.13 6.18
N ARG A 501 -15.64 -26.87 7.32
CA ARG A 501 -15.79 -27.67 8.54
C ARG A 501 -17.13 -27.46 9.23
N LYS A 502 -17.68 -26.25 9.14
CA LYS A 502 -19.00 -25.89 9.71
C LYS A 502 -19.87 -25.21 8.64
N PRO A 503 -20.45 -25.99 7.70
CA PRO A 503 -21.26 -25.47 6.60
C PRO A 503 -22.43 -24.62 7.10
N ARG A 504 -22.68 -23.50 6.44
CA ARG A 504 -23.81 -22.61 6.73
C ARG A 504 -24.56 -22.32 5.43
N LEU A 505 -25.84 -22.68 5.41
CA LEU A 505 -26.71 -22.50 4.23
C LEU A 505 -26.89 -21.03 3.85
N CYS A 506 -26.91 -20.13 4.83
CA CYS A 506 -26.96 -18.67 4.59
C CYS A 506 -25.71 -18.12 3.89
N ARG A 507 -24.61 -18.88 3.87
CA ARG A 507 -23.38 -18.57 3.12
C ARG A 507 -23.20 -19.47 1.90
N LEU A 508 -24.28 -20.14 1.48
CA LEU A 508 -24.30 -21.06 0.34
C LEU A 508 -23.23 -22.16 0.39
N VAL A 509 -22.81 -22.56 1.60
CA VAL A 509 -21.95 -23.74 1.80
C VAL A 509 -22.84 -24.90 2.20
N PHE A 510 -22.95 -25.87 1.29
CA PHE A 510 -23.83 -27.02 1.42
C PHE A 510 -23.03 -28.25 1.81
N SER A 511 -23.37 -28.84 2.96
CA SER A 511 -22.74 -30.04 3.48
C SER A 511 -22.85 -31.23 2.52
N SER A 512 -23.88 -31.26 1.67
CA SER A 512 -24.11 -32.29 0.67
C SER A 512 -23.18 -32.19 -0.54
N GLN A 513 -22.55 -31.04 -0.77
CA GLN A 513 -21.60 -30.84 -1.87
C GLN A 513 -20.16 -31.20 -1.47
N LEU A 514 -19.90 -31.37 -0.16
CA LEU A 514 -18.57 -31.63 0.35
C LEU A 514 -18.24 -33.13 0.35
N PRO A 515 -16.97 -33.51 0.13
CA PRO A 515 -16.54 -34.89 0.27
C PRO A 515 -16.60 -35.35 1.73
N GLN A 516 -16.40 -36.65 1.96
CA GLN A 516 -15.99 -37.11 3.29
C GLN A 516 -14.64 -36.46 3.63
N MET A 517 -14.55 -35.86 4.82
CA MET A 517 -13.39 -35.04 5.19
C MET A 517 -12.20 -35.88 5.70
N GLU A 518 -12.40 -37.18 5.92
CA GLU A 518 -11.35 -38.11 6.34
C GLU A 518 -10.27 -38.22 5.26
N GLY A 519 -9.01 -38.08 5.66
CA GLY A 519 -7.86 -38.15 4.74
C GLY A 519 -7.53 -36.86 3.98
N ILE A 520 -8.34 -35.79 4.08
CA ILE A 520 -8.01 -34.48 3.49
C ILE A 520 -7.12 -33.69 4.44
N ARG A 521 -5.92 -33.30 3.96
CA ARG A 521 -5.04 -32.39 4.70
C ARG A 521 -5.46 -30.94 4.44
N PHE A 522 -5.83 -30.19 5.46
CA PHE A 522 -6.21 -28.79 5.31
C PHE A 522 -5.00 -27.89 5.60
N LYS A 523 -4.60 -27.09 4.61
CA LYS A 523 -3.54 -26.09 4.74
C LYS A 523 -4.15 -24.69 4.60
N PRO A 524 -4.21 -23.88 5.68
CA PRO A 524 -4.63 -22.50 5.52
C PRO A 524 -3.64 -21.77 4.60
N VAL A 525 -4.13 -20.79 3.84
CA VAL A 525 -3.27 -19.76 3.26
C VAL A 525 -2.62 -19.04 4.44
N SER A 526 -1.40 -19.45 4.73
CA SER A 526 -0.53 -18.94 5.78
C SER A 526 0.90 -19.09 5.31
N GLY A 527 1.64 -17.99 5.32
CA GLY A 527 3.01 -17.86 4.85
C GLY A 527 3.50 -16.44 5.14
N GLU A 528 4.73 -16.12 4.75
CA GLU A 528 5.24 -14.76 4.81
C GLU A 528 4.34 -13.87 3.94
N LYS A 529 3.64 -12.93 4.58
CA LYS A 529 2.86 -11.92 3.86
C LYS A 529 3.85 -11.21 2.95
N LEU A 530 3.61 -11.23 1.65
CA LEU A 530 4.48 -10.53 0.75
C LEU A 530 4.37 -9.04 1.07
N THR A 531 5.48 -8.43 1.46
CA THR A 531 5.62 -6.98 1.63
C THR A 531 6.28 -6.36 0.40
N GLY A 532 6.96 -7.19 -0.40
CA GLY A 532 7.76 -6.83 -1.56
C GLY A 532 7.09 -6.91 -2.93
N HIS A 533 5.92 -7.56 -3.03
CA HIS A 533 5.36 -7.96 -4.33
C HIS A 533 4.49 -6.87 -4.96
N PHE A 534 4.52 -6.70 -6.29
CA PHE A 534 3.77 -5.63 -6.99
C PHE A 534 2.25 -5.65 -6.68
N LEU A 535 1.67 -6.84 -6.47
CA LEU A 535 0.26 -6.99 -6.09
C LEU A 535 -0.08 -6.29 -4.77
N CYS A 536 0.89 -6.07 -3.88
CA CYS A 536 0.68 -5.42 -2.58
C CYS A 536 0.32 -3.93 -2.71
N GLN A 537 0.52 -3.35 -3.90
CA GLN A 537 0.05 -1.99 -4.23
C GLN A 537 -1.47 -1.92 -4.38
N TYR A 538 -2.11 -3.06 -4.68
CA TYR A 538 -3.54 -3.16 -4.94
C TYR A 538 -4.27 -3.93 -3.84
N PHE A 539 -3.61 -4.95 -3.27
CA PHE A 539 -4.22 -5.88 -2.32
C PHE A 539 -3.42 -5.93 -1.03
N GLU A 540 -4.11 -5.84 0.10
CA GLU A 540 -3.48 -5.80 1.41
C GLU A 540 -2.95 -7.15 1.87
N GLN A 541 -3.51 -8.25 1.36
CA GLN A 541 -3.24 -9.61 1.81
C GLN A 541 -2.83 -10.46 0.60
N VAL A 542 -1.52 -10.59 0.42
CA VAL A 542 -0.88 -11.38 -0.64
C VAL A 542 0.09 -12.35 0.01
N TYR A 543 0.00 -13.63 -0.34
CA TYR A 543 0.77 -14.71 0.28
C TYR A 543 1.39 -15.60 -0.80
N ASP A 544 2.68 -15.87 -0.71
CA ASP A 544 3.31 -16.92 -1.51
C ASP A 544 2.91 -18.30 -0.94
N LEU A 545 2.28 -19.13 -1.77
CA LEU A 545 1.71 -20.42 -1.32
C LEU A 545 2.79 -21.49 -1.09
N PHE A 546 3.90 -21.41 -1.81
CA PHE A 546 4.96 -22.42 -1.80
C PHE A 546 6.33 -21.86 -1.39
N GLY A 547 6.48 -20.53 -1.32
CA GLY A 547 7.73 -19.87 -0.97
C GLY A 547 8.73 -19.82 -2.13
N ASP A 548 8.30 -20.15 -3.34
CA ASP A 548 9.13 -20.16 -4.56
C ASP A 548 8.75 -19.07 -5.57
N GLY A 549 7.81 -18.18 -5.20
CA GLY A 549 7.31 -17.07 -6.00
C GLY A 549 6.39 -17.48 -7.15
N SER A 550 6.08 -18.77 -7.33
CA SER A 550 5.34 -19.26 -8.50
C SER A 550 3.86 -18.93 -8.46
N LEU A 551 3.23 -19.12 -7.29
CA LEU A 551 1.81 -18.93 -7.02
C LEU A 551 1.61 -18.06 -5.77
N ALA A 552 0.99 -16.90 -5.97
CA ALA A 552 0.60 -16.04 -4.85
C ALA A 552 -0.92 -15.98 -4.68
N ALA A 553 -1.42 -16.32 -3.50
CA ALA A 553 -2.81 -16.14 -3.13
C ALA A 553 -3.08 -14.69 -2.73
N VAL A 554 -4.20 -14.14 -3.21
CA VAL A 554 -4.63 -12.77 -2.93
C VAL A 554 -6.02 -12.81 -2.32
N VAL A 555 -6.23 -12.19 -1.15
CA VAL A 555 -7.57 -12.12 -0.56
C VAL A 555 -8.42 -11.10 -1.32
N LEU A 556 -9.57 -11.55 -1.84
CA LEU A 556 -10.51 -10.82 -2.67
C LEU A 556 -11.90 -10.73 -1.98
N ASP A 557 -11.94 -10.09 -0.81
CA ASP A 557 -13.16 -9.95 -0.01
C ASP A 557 -14.30 -9.24 -0.77
N GLY A 558 -15.53 -9.56 -0.36
CA GLY A 558 -16.75 -8.88 -0.81
C GLY A 558 -17.81 -9.83 -1.36
N HIS A 559 -17.40 -10.80 -2.19
CA HIS A 559 -18.31 -11.86 -2.64
C HIS A 559 -18.56 -12.85 -1.50
N CYS A 560 -17.48 -13.46 -1.02
CA CYS A 560 -17.42 -14.26 0.20
C CYS A 560 -16.25 -13.79 1.06
N LYS A 561 -16.40 -13.82 2.37
CA LYS A 561 -15.31 -13.52 3.30
C LYS A 561 -14.22 -14.57 3.19
N GLY A 562 -13.00 -14.10 2.96
CA GLY A 562 -11.84 -14.96 2.73
C GLY A 562 -11.83 -15.63 1.36
N GLN A 563 -12.62 -15.14 0.39
CA GLN A 563 -12.40 -15.52 -1.00
C GLN A 563 -10.97 -15.19 -1.39
N ILE A 564 -10.29 -16.11 -2.06
CA ILE A 564 -8.95 -15.87 -2.62
C ILE A 564 -9.01 -15.87 -4.15
N GLY A 565 -8.22 -14.99 -4.75
CA GLY A 565 -7.74 -15.12 -6.13
C GLY A 565 -6.33 -15.68 -6.14
N LEU A 566 -5.85 -16.04 -7.33
CA LEU A 566 -4.53 -16.63 -7.52
C LEU A 566 -3.74 -15.90 -8.62
N TRP A 567 -2.55 -15.45 -8.27
CA TRP A 567 -1.55 -14.96 -9.21
C TRP A 567 -0.63 -16.09 -9.64
N VAL A 568 -0.50 -16.30 -10.94
CA VAL A 568 0.38 -17.30 -11.56
C VAL A 568 1.51 -16.56 -12.28
N ALA A 569 2.67 -16.49 -11.62
CA ALA A 569 3.74 -15.54 -11.97
C ALA A 569 4.30 -15.77 -13.39
N ASP A 570 4.64 -17.01 -13.74
CA ASP A 570 5.25 -17.35 -15.03
C ASP A 570 4.33 -17.10 -16.24
N LEU A 571 3.02 -16.99 -16.01
CA LEU A 571 2.01 -16.87 -17.07
C LEU A 571 1.35 -15.49 -17.12
N ASP A 572 1.75 -14.53 -16.28
CA ASP A 572 1.10 -13.23 -16.18
C ASP A 572 -0.42 -13.35 -15.97
N LEU A 573 -0.87 -14.39 -15.26
CA LEU A 573 -2.27 -14.79 -15.18
C LEU A 573 -2.79 -14.55 -13.77
N PHE A 574 -3.86 -13.78 -13.67
CA PHE A 574 -4.58 -13.53 -12.43
C PHE A 574 -5.97 -14.17 -12.48
N LEU A 575 -6.15 -15.24 -11.70
CA LEU A 575 -7.42 -15.91 -11.49
C LEU A 575 -8.18 -15.15 -10.41
N ALA A 576 -9.13 -14.33 -10.82
CA ALA A 576 -9.83 -13.38 -9.95
C ALA A 576 -11.06 -13.97 -9.24
N ALA A 577 -11.26 -15.29 -9.34
CA ALA A 577 -12.43 -15.98 -8.80
C ALA A 577 -13.73 -15.23 -9.13
N ASP A 578 -14.59 -15.06 -8.13
CA ASP A 578 -15.90 -14.45 -8.23
C ASP A 578 -15.86 -12.95 -7.93
N ALA A 579 -14.69 -12.29 -7.93
CA ALA A 579 -14.60 -10.83 -7.80
C ALA A 579 -15.32 -10.07 -8.94
N CYS A 580 -15.63 -10.76 -10.03
CA CYS A 580 -16.66 -10.39 -11.00
C CYS A 580 -17.22 -11.67 -11.66
N TRP A 581 -18.44 -11.64 -12.17
CA TRP A 581 -19.04 -12.78 -12.90
C TRP A 581 -18.64 -12.87 -14.38
N GLY A 582 -17.58 -12.16 -14.78
CA GLY A 582 -17.05 -12.19 -16.14
C GLY A 582 -16.59 -10.83 -16.64
N ARG A 583 -15.63 -10.86 -17.57
CA ARG A 583 -15.00 -9.65 -18.14
C ARG A 583 -16.00 -8.71 -18.81
N ASP A 584 -16.97 -9.26 -19.52
CA ASP A 584 -18.07 -8.53 -20.18
C ASP A 584 -19.02 -7.83 -19.17
N LEU A 585 -18.97 -8.20 -17.89
CA LEU A 585 -19.84 -7.67 -16.84
C LEU A 585 -19.14 -6.70 -15.88
N VAL A 586 -17.86 -6.38 -16.10
CA VAL A 586 -17.09 -5.47 -15.23
C VAL A 586 -17.79 -4.11 -15.11
N HIS A 587 -18.20 -3.52 -16.23
CA HIS A 587 -18.93 -2.24 -16.21
C HIS A 587 -20.36 -2.38 -15.68
N ALA A 588 -21.02 -3.51 -15.97
CA ALA A 588 -22.38 -3.79 -15.52
C ALA A 588 -22.46 -4.00 -14.00
N THR A 589 -21.37 -4.43 -13.36
CA THR A 589 -21.32 -4.74 -11.92
C THR A 589 -21.77 -3.55 -11.05
N LYS A 590 -21.45 -2.30 -11.43
CA LYS A 590 -21.92 -1.10 -10.72
C LYS A 590 -23.45 -0.95 -10.74
N ARG A 591 -24.11 -1.55 -11.73
CA ARG A 591 -25.56 -1.52 -11.97
C ARG A 591 -26.27 -2.79 -11.51
N MET A 592 -25.61 -3.65 -10.73
CA MET A 592 -26.19 -4.88 -10.20
C MET A 592 -27.48 -4.57 -9.41
N ARG A 593 -28.56 -5.31 -9.69
CA ARG A 593 -29.87 -5.19 -9.03
C ARG A 593 -29.85 -5.82 -7.64
N TRP A 594 -30.80 -5.44 -6.79
CA TRP A 594 -30.82 -5.83 -5.38
C TRP A 594 -30.79 -7.36 -5.17
N VAL A 595 -31.55 -8.13 -5.95
CA VAL A 595 -31.57 -9.62 -5.85
C VAL A 595 -30.18 -10.20 -6.11
N ALA A 596 -29.49 -9.70 -7.13
CA ALA A 596 -28.13 -10.14 -7.48
C ALA A 596 -27.10 -9.73 -6.40
N ARG A 597 -27.34 -8.63 -5.67
CA ARG A 597 -26.48 -8.19 -4.56
C ARG A 597 -26.60 -9.08 -3.33
N LEU A 598 -27.73 -9.77 -3.11
CA LEU A 598 -27.92 -10.65 -1.96
C LEU A 598 -26.96 -11.86 -1.93
N VAL A 599 -26.36 -12.18 -3.08
CA VAL A 599 -25.34 -13.24 -3.19
C VAL A 599 -23.97 -12.76 -2.70
N GLN A 600 -23.77 -11.44 -2.58
CA GLN A 600 -22.51 -10.85 -2.13
C GLN A 600 -22.56 -10.62 -0.61
N GLU A 601 -21.53 -11.06 0.12
CA GLU A 601 -21.45 -10.84 1.57
C GLU A 601 -21.34 -9.35 1.93
N ASP A 602 -20.56 -8.57 1.16
CA ASP A 602 -20.44 -7.12 1.30
C ASP A 602 -20.27 -6.49 -0.09
N PHE A 603 -21.34 -5.87 -0.59
CA PHE A 603 -21.34 -5.27 -1.93
C PHE A 603 -20.40 -4.07 -2.07
N LYS A 604 -20.11 -3.33 -0.98
CA LYS A 604 -19.17 -2.21 -1.01
C LYS A 604 -17.75 -2.73 -1.18
N LYS A 605 -17.35 -3.73 -0.38
CA LYS A 605 -16.06 -4.41 -0.53
C LYS A 605 -15.93 -5.10 -1.88
N TYR A 606 -16.98 -5.77 -2.35
CA TYR A 606 -17.01 -6.41 -3.66
C TYR A 606 -16.68 -5.43 -4.80
N ARG A 607 -17.29 -4.24 -4.77
CA ARG A 607 -17.00 -3.17 -5.73
C ARG A 607 -15.58 -2.63 -5.61
N ASP A 608 -15.07 -2.49 -4.39
CA ASP A 608 -13.71 -2.01 -4.13
C ASP A 608 -12.67 -3.00 -4.64
N THR A 609 -12.84 -4.30 -4.34
CA THR A 609 -12.02 -5.40 -4.87
C THR A 609 -11.98 -5.40 -6.39
N LEU A 610 -13.14 -5.29 -7.05
CA LEU A 610 -13.18 -5.17 -8.52
C LEU A 610 -12.49 -3.90 -9.02
N GLY A 611 -12.64 -2.77 -8.31
CA GLY A 611 -11.95 -1.52 -8.61
C GLY A 611 -10.42 -1.65 -8.56
N ARG A 612 -9.89 -2.34 -7.54
CA ARG A 612 -8.46 -2.65 -7.38
C ARG A 612 -7.95 -3.52 -8.53
N ILE A 613 -8.70 -4.57 -8.93
CA ILE A 613 -8.38 -5.41 -10.10
C ILE A 613 -8.37 -4.59 -11.39
N CYS A 614 -9.37 -3.72 -11.60
CA CYS A 614 -9.41 -2.85 -12.79
C CYS A 614 -8.23 -1.88 -12.83
N ARG A 615 -7.84 -1.32 -11.69
CA ARG A 615 -6.67 -0.45 -11.56
C ARG A 615 -5.39 -1.21 -11.91
N MET A 616 -5.19 -2.39 -11.32
CA MET A 616 -4.08 -3.28 -11.64
C MET A 616 -4.02 -3.59 -13.13
N LYS A 617 -5.14 -3.96 -13.75
CA LYS A 617 -5.19 -4.27 -15.19
C LYS A 617 -4.91 -3.04 -16.08
N LYS A 618 -5.26 -1.84 -15.63
CA LYS A 618 -4.98 -0.59 -16.34
C LYS A 618 -3.48 -0.24 -16.29
N GLU A 619 -2.87 -0.44 -15.13
CA GLU A 619 -1.43 -0.18 -14.90
C GLU A 619 -0.55 -1.30 -15.48
N HIS A 620 -1.07 -2.52 -15.58
CA HIS A 620 -0.42 -3.73 -16.12
C HIS A 620 -1.27 -4.39 -17.23
N PRO A 621 -1.31 -3.81 -18.45
CA PRO A 621 -2.15 -4.28 -19.54
C PRO A 621 -1.78 -5.69 -20.05
N GLU A 622 -0.58 -6.19 -19.75
CA GLU A 622 -0.14 -7.54 -20.08
C GLU A 622 -0.76 -8.62 -19.17
N ILE A 623 -1.23 -8.28 -17.96
CA ILE A 623 -1.82 -9.24 -17.03
C ILE A 623 -3.13 -9.79 -17.58
N ARG A 624 -3.23 -11.10 -17.77
CA ARG A 624 -4.46 -11.78 -18.17
C ARG A 624 -5.31 -12.02 -16.93
N VAL A 625 -6.46 -11.34 -16.83
CA VAL A 625 -7.42 -11.55 -15.75
C VAL A 625 -8.52 -12.50 -16.22
N VAL A 626 -8.76 -13.57 -15.46
CA VAL A 626 -9.80 -14.58 -15.70
C VAL A 626 -10.70 -14.67 -14.48
N PHE A 627 -12.01 -14.57 -14.70
CA PHE A 627 -13.04 -14.73 -13.67
C PHE A 627 -13.68 -16.12 -13.75
N SER A 628 -14.22 -16.64 -12.64
CA SER A 628 -14.81 -17.98 -12.58
C SER A 628 -15.93 -18.21 -13.60
N HIS A 629 -16.74 -17.16 -13.82
CA HIS A 629 -17.90 -17.20 -14.71
C HIS A 629 -17.66 -16.50 -16.05
N GLN A 630 -16.40 -16.44 -16.49
CA GLN A 630 -16.05 -15.80 -17.75
C GLN A 630 -16.65 -16.56 -18.94
N GLN A 631 -17.43 -15.86 -19.76
CA GLN A 631 -17.94 -16.43 -21.00
C GLN A 631 -16.79 -16.61 -22.00
N GLY A 632 -16.80 -17.73 -22.72
CA GLY A 632 -15.79 -18.04 -23.73
C GLY A 632 -15.61 -19.54 -23.93
N ARG A 633 -14.50 -19.89 -24.59
CA ARG A 633 -14.02 -21.27 -24.68
C ARG A 633 -13.02 -21.53 -23.56
N GLU A 634 -12.86 -22.81 -23.22
CA GLU A 634 -11.74 -23.31 -22.42
C GLU A 634 -10.42 -22.80 -23.03
N ALA A 635 -9.45 -22.43 -22.19
CA ALA A 635 -8.24 -21.74 -22.61
C ALA A 635 -7.00 -22.39 -21.99
N VAL A 636 -5.93 -22.46 -22.79
CA VAL A 636 -4.60 -22.88 -22.34
C VAL A 636 -3.70 -21.66 -22.29
N TYR A 637 -3.13 -21.41 -21.11
CA TYR A 637 -2.09 -20.43 -20.89
C TYR A 637 -0.78 -21.17 -20.75
N ALA A 638 0.11 -21.06 -21.73
CA ALA A 638 1.46 -21.61 -21.66
C ALA A 638 2.47 -20.47 -21.63
N ARG A 639 3.68 -20.78 -21.18
CA ARG A 639 4.81 -19.87 -21.32
C ARG A 639 5.09 -19.70 -22.82
N THR A 640 5.04 -18.46 -23.32
CA THR A 640 5.60 -18.13 -24.63
C THR A 640 7.10 -18.01 -24.43
N ASP A 641 7.87 -18.84 -25.11
CA ASP A 641 9.34 -18.79 -25.10
C ASP A 641 9.87 -17.46 -25.62
#